data_AF-A0A3M1STB8-F1
#
_entry.id   AF-A0A3M1STB8-F1
#
_cell.length_a   1.000
_cell.length_b   1.000
_cell.length_c   1.000
_cell.angle_alpha   90.00
_cell.angle_beta   90.00
_cell.angle_gamma   90.00
#
_symmetry.space_group_name_H-M   'P 1'
#
loop_
_entity.id
_entity.type
_entity.pdbx_description
1 polymer ?
#
loop_
_entity_poly.entity_id
_entity_poly.type
_entity_poly.pdbx_seq_one_letter_code
_entity_poly.pdbx_strand_id
1 'polypeptide(L)'
;MADSPVHELRPERFPFLLPRLLAGFLPSLVVGGTGVSVGLVAKEPVLAAVAGLFAVLGGGLAVASARAAYRKERYRLLPDRIEAQRGGLLSDQRTALEVRNVTHVKLRLPWLRHKLFGVGEVRVESAGSADSEVVLRAVAEPEAVYRAVVELMRAAGYSLAKRELIHEERPDLVGVLLECAGLFATGALAVFWAAADIVAELNDEVSDWSWVWGAALLLAPLLALVGLTALAVHFLDLRRRTYRVYDDVVVYEEGFLTRHDAFIPYENIADANTKQNLLDQLLGLYDVRISCQGSGSEISFRRLRRGPDLRAAVQRLVAAAQERARGGERPPSERLQGAGGAPGLAPGSWVAPPAEAWTAELRMHPARTLAPALCLVPLLPLGLAALLKAAIELLAVRFSVLPAGVARSYSFLSSEVREFAYDKVTGVEVLSNPWDRLFATATVRLWSIGAAQPIELRNVRRADLDLEALLLQAGIPAPSPEPLDVPARFSLGVALRAGLPLLVLGVGLAAALLAGAALHHPAVAVGLVPLGLAFGGGLFYRRAYCARQRLRFHAGHVELRAGLFFRRWSMAPHRWVKRVVSVRYPGGPQGRLRLFVAGERRVEGKKKGEAQAVALLPFELDAVYVPDVVALARTADAIIGGEVAAAPGVAAPRPSAPQDVATRAAAASVLRTLLVGVLVPPLWPLLPLLLPWAAVRARRFRYVLDVRGVRSRWGVLYRTQSSVRYDRIDSLRHGQGPLQKLCRCGDVVVLTAGSSQPDLVLSDVRQHRTLYQALDARYAAGGLRGGPTPNDAQEGGVSLDEVASTGYLPPPETTKEEA
;
A
#
# COMPACT_ATOMS: atom_id res chain seq x y z
N MET A 1 -13.80 -36.19 0.44
CA MET A 1 -15.01 -35.80 1.20
C MET A 1 -14.59 -35.57 2.65
N ALA A 2 -14.35 -34.31 3.01
CA ALA A 2 -14.13 -33.85 4.38
C ALA A 2 -14.54 -32.37 4.40
N ASP A 3 -15.85 -32.12 4.24
CA ASP A 3 -16.46 -30.80 4.30
C ASP A 3 -17.10 -30.62 5.68
N SER A 4 -16.50 -29.80 6.54
CA SER A 4 -17.10 -29.22 7.76
C SER A 4 -16.18 -28.13 8.35
N PRO A 5 -16.66 -26.95 8.82
CA PRO A 5 -17.93 -26.26 8.56
C PRO A 5 -17.69 -24.96 7.76
N VAL A 6 -18.36 -24.79 6.63
CA VAL A 6 -18.44 -23.50 5.93
C VAL A 6 -19.48 -22.65 6.65
N HIS A 7 -19.06 -21.70 7.50
CA HIS A 7 -20.00 -20.71 8.01
C HIS A 7 -20.28 -19.68 6.90
N GLU A 8 -21.33 -19.92 6.11
CA GLU A 8 -21.88 -18.91 5.19
C GLU A 8 -22.74 -17.93 6.01
N LEU A 9 -22.32 -16.67 6.05
CA LEU A 9 -22.97 -15.59 6.76
C LEU A 9 -23.58 -14.61 5.77
N ARG A 10 -24.68 -13.98 6.17
CA ARG A 10 -25.29 -12.86 5.46
C ARG A 10 -25.55 -11.69 6.40
N PRO A 11 -25.55 -10.46 5.87
CA PRO A 11 -25.95 -9.32 6.67
C PRO A 11 -27.43 -9.40 7.04
N GLU A 12 -27.79 -8.87 8.20
CA GLU A 12 -29.18 -8.66 8.58
C GLU A 12 -29.85 -7.63 7.68
N ARG A 13 -31.04 -7.96 7.16
CA ARG A 13 -31.67 -7.23 6.06
C ARG A 13 -31.90 -5.76 6.37
N PHE A 14 -32.62 -5.49 7.45
CA PHE A 14 -33.04 -4.13 7.79
C PHE A 14 -31.84 -3.24 8.20
N PRO A 15 -30.96 -3.65 9.13
CA PRO A 15 -29.81 -2.84 9.54
C PRO A 15 -28.79 -2.59 8.42
N PHE A 16 -28.73 -3.48 7.42
CA PHE A 16 -27.88 -3.31 6.25
C PHE A 16 -28.45 -2.35 5.20
N LEU A 17 -29.76 -2.38 4.98
CA LEU A 17 -30.46 -1.54 3.99
C LEU A 17 -30.64 -0.10 4.48
N LEU A 18 -31.05 0.09 5.73
CA LEU A 18 -31.40 1.40 6.31
C LEU A 18 -30.36 2.50 6.02
N PRO A 19 -29.06 2.34 6.33
CA PRO A 19 -28.08 3.40 6.06
C PRO A 19 -27.88 3.70 4.58
N ARG A 20 -28.03 2.69 3.70
CA ARG A 20 -27.88 2.88 2.25
C ARG A 20 -29.08 3.62 1.66
N LEU A 21 -30.28 3.33 2.16
CA LEU A 21 -31.49 4.06 1.82
C LEU A 21 -31.35 5.52 2.26
N LEU A 22 -31.02 5.77 3.54
CA LEU A 22 -30.84 7.13 4.04
C LEU A 22 -29.78 7.91 3.26
N ALA A 23 -28.63 7.28 2.96
CA ALA A 23 -27.55 7.92 2.22
C ALA A 23 -27.92 8.30 0.77
N GLY A 24 -28.86 7.58 0.14
CA GLY A 24 -29.35 7.92 -1.20
C GLY A 24 -30.54 8.89 -1.17
N PHE A 25 -31.49 8.69 -0.24
CA PHE A 25 -32.70 9.51 -0.13
C PHE A 25 -32.43 10.93 0.34
N LEU A 26 -31.59 11.13 1.37
CA LEU A 26 -31.36 12.47 1.93
C LEU A 26 -30.83 13.46 0.88
N PRO A 27 -29.76 13.16 0.12
CA PRO A 27 -29.26 14.07 -0.90
C PRO A 27 -30.28 14.33 -2.01
N SER A 28 -31.00 13.30 -2.47
CA SER A 28 -32.03 13.46 -3.50
C SER A 28 -33.19 14.34 -3.02
N LEU A 29 -33.59 14.21 -1.75
CA LEU A 29 -34.66 15.00 -1.16
C LEU A 29 -34.21 16.44 -0.88
N VAL A 30 -32.96 16.65 -0.42
CA VAL A 30 -32.41 17.99 -0.20
C VAL A 30 -32.22 18.73 -1.53
N VAL A 31 -31.55 18.12 -2.51
CA VAL A 31 -31.27 18.76 -3.81
C VAL A 31 -32.56 18.95 -4.61
N GLY A 32 -33.40 17.93 -4.69
CA GLY A 32 -34.68 18.04 -5.39
C GLY A 32 -35.67 18.95 -4.67
N GLY A 33 -35.74 18.91 -3.34
CA GLY A 33 -36.58 19.80 -2.54
C GLY A 33 -36.15 21.26 -2.66
N THR A 34 -34.86 21.56 -2.55
CA THR A 34 -34.33 22.92 -2.78
C THR A 34 -34.58 23.38 -4.21
N GLY A 35 -34.34 22.52 -5.21
CA GLY A 35 -34.64 22.84 -6.61
C GLY A 35 -36.13 23.11 -6.86
N VAL A 36 -37.03 22.36 -6.23
CA VAL A 36 -38.48 22.61 -6.27
C VAL A 36 -38.81 23.95 -5.62
N SER A 37 -38.30 24.22 -4.43
CA SER A 37 -38.52 25.50 -3.73
C SER A 37 -38.02 26.69 -4.55
N VAL A 38 -36.81 26.60 -5.13
CA VAL A 38 -36.25 27.64 -6.01
C VAL A 38 -37.11 27.83 -7.24
N GLY A 39 -37.52 26.75 -7.91
CA GLY A 39 -38.41 26.82 -9.08
C GLY A 39 -39.76 27.46 -8.77
N LEU A 40 -40.34 27.17 -7.60
CA LEU A 40 -41.59 27.79 -7.16
C LEU A 40 -41.43 29.28 -6.85
N VAL A 41 -40.36 29.68 -6.15
CA VAL A 41 -40.06 31.09 -5.83
C VAL A 41 -39.76 31.90 -7.09
N ALA A 42 -38.99 31.32 -8.02
CA ALA A 42 -38.66 31.94 -9.31
C ALA A 42 -39.83 31.91 -10.31
N LYS A 43 -40.96 31.27 -9.99
CA LYS A 43 -42.11 31.04 -10.89
C LYS A 43 -41.74 30.30 -12.19
N GLU A 44 -40.76 29.42 -12.11
CA GLU A 44 -40.27 28.57 -13.20
C GLU A 44 -40.79 27.13 -13.03
N PRO A 45 -41.97 26.77 -13.57
CA PRO A 45 -42.61 25.47 -13.33
C PRO A 45 -41.81 24.31 -13.91
N VAL A 46 -41.06 24.53 -15.00
CA VAL A 46 -40.19 23.52 -15.61
C VAL A 46 -39.06 23.14 -14.67
N LEU A 47 -38.42 24.13 -14.03
CA LEU A 47 -37.35 23.88 -13.06
C LEU A 47 -37.86 23.09 -11.86
N ALA A 48 -39.03 23.47 -11.32
CA ALA A 48 -39.66 22.75 -10.21
C ALA A 48 -40.01 21.30 -10.59
N ALA A 49 -40.58 21.08 -11.78
CA ALA A 49 -40.92 19.74 -12.27
C ALA A 49 -39.67 18.86 -12.48
N VAL A 50 -38.61 19.40 -13.08
CA VAL A 50 -37.34 18.69 -13.27
C VAL A 50 -36.68 18.33 -11.94
N ALA A 51 -36.68 19.26 -10.97
CA ALA A 51 -36.14 19.01 -9.63
C ALA A 51 -36.96 17.96 -8.86
N GLY A 52 -38.28 17.99 -8.97
CA GLY A 52 -39.17 16.96 -8.40
C GLY A 52 -38.94 15.58 -9.02
N LEU A 53 -38.83 15.52 -10.35
CA LEU A 53 -38.51 14.28 -11.06
C LEU A 53 -37.14 13.73 -10.64
N PHE A 54 -36.14 14.61 -10.47
CA PHE A 54 -34.82 14.23 -9.99
C PHE A 54 -34.87 13.62 -8.58
N ALA A 55 -35.66 14.19 -7.65
CA ALA A 55 -35.86 13.61 -6.32
C ALA A 55 -36.46 12.20 -6.39
N VAL A 56 -37.49 12.01 -7.20
CA VAL A 56 -38.19 10.72 -7.35
C VAL A 56 -37.27 9.67 -7.98
N LEU A 57 -36.60 10.00 -9.08
CA LEU A 57 -35.66 9.10 -9.76
C LEU A 57 -34.47 8.76 -8.85
N GLY A 58 -33.93 9.75 -8.14
CA GLY A 58 -32.85 9.57 -7.16
C GLY A 58 -33.25 8.63 -6.02
N GLY A 59 -34.44 8.83 -5.44
CA GLY A 59 -35.00 7.93 -4.42
C GLY A 59 -35.24 6.51 -4.93
N GLY A 60 -35.82 6.37 -6.12
CA GLY A 60 -36.01 5.06 -6.76
C GLY A 60 -34.69 4.33 -7.01
N LEU A 61 -33.67 5.05 -7.50
CA LEU A 61 -32.32 4.52 -7.69
C LEU A 61 -31.65 4.13 -6.36
N ALA A 62 -31.87 4.90 -5.29
CA ALA A 62 -31.40 4.58 -3.95
C ALA A 62 -31.98 3.24 -3.45
N VAL A 63 -33.29 3.02 -3.62
CA VAL A 63 -33.93 1.74 -3.27
C VAL A 63 -33.38 0.59 -4.11
N ALA A 64 -33.32 0.76 -5.43
CA ALA A 64 -32.83 -0.26 -6.35
C ALA A 64 -31.37 -0.64 -6.04
N SER A 65 -30.52 0.36 -5.78
CA SER A 65 -29.11 0.15 -5.45
C SER A 65 -28.92 -0.53 -4.09
N ALA A 66 -29.67 -0.13 -3.05
CA ALA A 66 -29.62 -0.77 -1.73
C ALA A 66 -30.07 -2.24 -1.80
N ARG A 67 -31.18 -2.52 -2.50
CA ARG A 67 -31.69 -3.89 -2.70
C ARG A 67 -30.72 -4.75 -3.51
N ALA A 68 -30.12 -4.19 -4.56
CA ALA A 68 -29.10 -4.88 -5.34
C ALA A 68 -27.87 -5.21 -4.48
N ALA A 69 -27.41 -4.28 -3.64
CA ALA A 69 -26.31 -4.52 -2.73
C ALA A 69 -26.60 -5.64 -1.73
N TYR A 70 -27.78 -5.63 -1.10
CA TYR A 70 -28.17 -6.67 -0.14
C TYR A 70 -28.24 -8.06 -0.77
N ARG A 71 -28.79 -8.18 -1.98
CA ARG A 71 -28.87 -9.46 -2.71
C ARG A 71 -27.51 -10.08 -3.02
N LYS A 72 -26.47 -9.24 -3.14
CA LYS A 72 -25.12 -9.63 -3.55
C LYS A 72 -24.16 -9.79 -2.38
N GLU A 73 -24.51 -9.30 -1.20
CA GLU A 73 -23.63 -9.33 -0.05
C GLU A 73 -23.66 -10.72 0.62
N ARG A 74 -22.50 -11.41 0.65
CA ARG A 74 -22.33 -12.72 1.29
C ARG A 74 -20.92 -12.86 1.87
N TYR A 75 -20.81 -13.53 3.00
CA TYR A 75 -19.52 -13.80 3.65
C TYR A 75 -19.35 -15.31 3.85
N ARG A 76 -18.13 -15.81 3.67
CA ARG A 76 -17.80 -17.21 3.92
C ARG A 76 -16.53 -17.30 4.74
N LEU A 77 -16.62 -18.04 5.84
CA LEU A 77 -15.47 -18.41 6.65
C LEU A 77 -15.08 -19.84 6.25
N LEU A 78 -13.92 -19.99 5.61
CA LEU A 78 -13.34 -21.28 5.23
C LEU A 78 -12.11 -21.56 6.11
N PRO A 79 -11.65 -22.82 6.24
CA PRO A 79 -10.51 -23.16 7.08
C PRO A 79 -9.21 -22.43 6.73
N ASP A 80 -8.98 -22.16 5.45
CA ASP A 80 -7.75 -21.54 4.93
C ASP A 80 -7.92 -20.06 4.52
N ARG A 81 -9.15 -19.59 4.29
CA ARG A 81 -9.45 -18.22 3.85
C ARG A 81 -10.79 -17.67 4.32
N ILE A 82 -10.91 -16.36 4.30
CA ILE A 82 -12.11 -15.58 4.59
C ILE A 82 -12.52 -14.85 3.31
N GLU A 83 -13.76 -15.04 2.88
CA GLU A 83 -14.27 -14.46 1.65
C GLU A 83 -15.42 -13.47 1.91
N ALA A 84 -15.42 -12.37 1.17
CA ALA A 84 -16.54 -11.45 1.08
C ALA A 84 -16.92 -11.16 -0.37
N GLN A 85 -18.19 -11.41 -0.69
CA GLN A 85 -18.85 -11.01 -1.92
C GLN A 85 -19.68 -9.76 -1.63
N ARG A 86 -19.53 -8.74 -2.49
CA ARG A 86 -20.21 -7.45 -2.38
C ARG A 86 -20.48 -6.87 -3.77
N GLY A 87 -21.44 -5.97 -3.89
CA GLY A 87 -21.75 -5.34 -5.17
C GLY A 87 -22.81 -4.26 -5.08
N GLY A 88 -23.06 -3.58 -6.20
CA GLY A 88 -24.14 -2.61 -6.36
C GLY A 88 -25.05 -2.98 -7.52
N LEU A 89 -25.79 -2.02 -8.07
CA LEU A 89 -26.64 -2.25 -9.24
C LEU A 89 -25.81 -2.75 -10.45
N LEU A 90 -24.72 -2.04 -10.74
CA LEU A 90 -23.87 -2.25 -11.91
C LEU A 90 -22.46 -2.74 -11.57
N SER A 91 -22.21 -3.13 -10.32
CA SER A 91 -20.91 -3.64 -9.87
C SER A 91 -21.04 -4.94 -9.09
N ASP A 92 -19.99 -5.74 -9.17
CA ASP A 92 -19.86 -7.02 -8.48
C ASP A 92 -18.38 -7.21 -8.09
N GLN A 93 -18.10 -7.68 -6.88
CA GLN A 93 -16.75 -7.84 -6.36
C GLN A 93 -16.68 -9.00 -5.36
N ARG A 94 -15.61 -9.79 -5.43
CA ARG A 94 -15.24 -10.80 -4.42
C ARG A 94 -13.82 -10.55 -3.95
N THR A 95 -13.63 -10.60 -2.63
CA THR A 95 -12.32 -10.52 -1.97
C THR A 95 -12.12 -11.82 -1.20
N ALA A 96 -11.01 -12.51 -1.44
CA ALA A 96 -10.61 -13.69 -0.68
C ALA A 96 -9.29 -13.36 0.03
N LEU A 97 -9.29 -13.49 1.35
CA LEU A 97 -8.15 -13.23 2.22
C LEU A 97 -7.76 -14.53 2.90
N GLU A 98 -6.55 -15.01 2.71
CA GLU A 98 -6.08 -16.19 3.42
C GLU A 98 -5.86 -15.90 4.91
N VAL A 99 -6.18 -16.87 5.76
CA VAL A 99 -6.10 -16.70 7.21
C VAL A 99 -4.66 -16.41 7.65
N ARG A 100 -3.67 -17.04 7.01
CA ARG A 100 -2.23 -16.80 7.27
C ARG A 100 -1.78 -15.35 7.02
N ASN A 101 -2.54 -14.57 6.27
CA ASN A 101 -2.19 -13.19 5.89
C ASN A 101 -3.00 -12.13 6.66
N VAL A 102 -3.80 -12.56 7.63
CA VAL A 102 -4.60 -11.66 8.49
C VAL A 102 -3.69 -10.94 9.47
N THR A 103 -3.66 -9.60 9.42
CA THR A 103 -2.77 -8.78 10.27
C THR A 103 -3.40 -8.35 11.58
N HIS A 104 -4.68 -7.97 11.52
CA HIS A 104 -5.42 -7.40 12.62
C HIS A 104 -6.90 -7.67 12.41
N VAL A 105 -7.63 -7.92 13.51
CA VAL A 105 -9.07 -8.12 13.47
C VAL A 105 -9.76 -7.17 14.44
N LYS A 106 -10.78 -6.45 13.96
CA LYS A 106 -11.58 -5.48 14.72
C LYS A 106 -13.05 -5.88 14.75
N LEU A 107 -13.57 -6.11 15.93
CA LEU A 107 -14.99 -6.12 16.21
C LEU A 107 -15.47 -4.67 16.43
N ARG A 108 -16.57 -4.28 15.79
CA ARG A 108 -17.21 -2.98 15.96
C ARG A 108 -18.68 -3.18 16.28
N LEU A 109 -19.11 -2.59 17.40
CA LEU A 109 -20.47 -2.68 17.94
C LEU A 109 -21.08 -1.26 18.01
N PRO A 110 -21.73 -0.77 16.93
CA PRO A 110 -22.36 0.54 16.95
C PRO A 110 -23.53 0.56 17.92
N TRP A 111 -23.48 1.41 18.96
CA TRP A 111 -24.47 1.44 20.05
C TRP A 111 -25.91 1.21 19.60
N LEU A 112 -26.40 2.08 18.71
CA LEU A 112 -27.80 2.08 18.30
C LEU A 112 -28.17 0.82 17.53
N ARG A 113 -27.31 0.36 16.61
CA ARG A 113 -27.61 -0.81 15.78
C ARG A 113 -27.46 -2.11 16.54
N HIS A 114 -26.45 -2.19 17.40
CA HIS A 114 -26.22 -3.36 18.22
C HIS A 114 -27.32 -3.50 19.28
N LYS A 115 -27.71 -2.41 19.95
CA LYS A 115 -28.77 -2.43 20.96
C LYS A 115 -30.16 -2.72 20.38
N LEU A 116 -30.48 -2.17 19.19
CA LEU A 116 -31.80 -2.35 18.58
C LEU A 116 -31.94 -3.64 17.76
N PHE A 117 -30.85 -4.11 17.13
CA PHE A 117 -30.91 -5.20 16.16
C PHE A 117 -29.93 -6.34 16.45
N GLY A 118 -29.10 -6.27 17.50
CA GLY A 118 -28.12 -7.32 17.82
C GLY A 118 -26.97 -7.44 16.82
N VAL A 119 -26.80 -6.47 15.90
CA VAL A 119 -25.82 -6.57 14.80
C VAL A 119 -24.51 -5.83 15.08
N GLY A 120 -23.43 -6.28 14.44
CA GLY A 120 -22.13 -5.61 14.47
C GLY A 120 -21.37 -5.68 13.14
N GLU A 121 -20.14 -5.20 13.14
CA GLU A 121 -19.18 -5.38 12.03
C GLU A 121 -17.95 -6.13 12.54
N VAL A 122 -17.49 -7.15 11.81
CA VAL A 122 -16.18 -7.77 12.03
C VAL A 122 -15.30 -7.40 10.84
N ARG A 123 -14.20 -6.70 11.10
CA ARG A 123 -13.21 -6.29 10.09
C ARG A 123 -11.98 -7.15 10.25
N VAL A 124 -11.57 -7.79 9.15
CA VAL A 124 -10.37 -8.60 9.05
C VAL A 124 -9.45 -7.89 8.09
N GLU A 125 -8.37 -7.32 8.62
CA GLU A 125 -7.35 -6.61 7.86
C GLU A 125 -6.22 -7.56 7.48
N SER A 126 -5.47 -7.21 6.45
CA SER A 126 -4.42 -8.05 5.87
C SER A 126 -3.12 -7.28 5.67
N ALA A 127 -2.04 -7.99 5.38
CA ALA A 127 -0.71 -7.42 5.18
C ALA A 127 -0.59 -6.65 3.86
N GLY A 128 -1.14 -5.44 3.80
CA GLY A 128 -1.04 -4.60 2.61
C GLY A 128 -2.07 -3.50 2.57
N SER A 129 -2.65 -3.30 1.40
CA SER A 129 -3.58 -2.21 1.12
C SER A 129 -4.90 -2.31 1.89
N ALA A 130 -5.52 -1.16 2.17
CA ALA A 130 -6.91 -1.07 2.65
C ALA A 130 -7.93 -1.76 1.72
N ASP A 131 -7.52 -2.05 0.47
CA ASP A 131 -8.32 -2.82 -0.44
C ASP A 131 -8.46 -4.28 0.03
N SER A 132 -7.44 -5.00 0.47
CA SER A 132 -7.56 -6.43 0.81
C SER A 132 -8.34 -6.74 2.10
N GLU A 133 -8.85 -5.72 2.79
CA GLU A 133 -9.71 -5.86 3.96
C GLU A 133 -11.05 -6.55 3.66
N VAL A 134 -11.39 -7.51 4.52
CA VAL A 134 -12.69 -8.17 4.54
C VAL A 134 -13.52 -7.61 5.69
N VAL A 135 -14.62 -6.95 5.35
CA VAL A 135 -15.55 -6.36 6.33
C VAL A 135 -16.87 -7.11 6.28
N LEU A 136 -17.14 -7.89 7.32
CA LEU A 136 -18.41 -8.56 7.55
C LEU A 136 -19.37 -7.55 8.19
N ARG A 137 -20.32 -7.02 7.40
CA ARG A 137 -21.20 -5.90 7.81
C ARG A 137 -22.53 -6.39 8.33
N ALA A 138 -23.02 -5.76 9.40
CA ALA A 138 -24.34 -6.00 9.95
C ALA A 138 -24.62 -7.50 10.20
N VAL A 139 -23.61 -8.23 10.66
CA VAL A 139 -23.74 -9.66 11.01
C VAL A 139 -24.47 -9.79 12.34
N ALA A 140 -25.38 -10.78 12.42
CA ALA A 140 -25.98 -11.21 13.68
C ALA A 140 -24.91 -11.85 14.57
N GLU A 141 -25.07 -11.72 15.89
CA GLU A 141 -24.16 -12.27 16.90
C GLU A 141 -22.67 -11.98 16.58
N PRO A 142 -22.29 -10.70 16.41
CA PRO A 142 -20.97 -10.34 15.89
C PRO A 142 -19.81 -10.81 16.76
N GLU A 143 -20.04 -11.02 18.06
CA GLU A 143 -19.07 -11.58 19.00
C GLU A 143 -18.81 -13.08 18.75
N ALA A 144 -19.82 -13.84 18.30
CA ALA A 144 -19.65 -15.24 17.89
C ALA A 144 -18.85 -15.33 16.59
N VAL A 145 -19.17 -14.47 15.62
CA VAL A 145 -18.41 -14.37 14.36
C VAL A 145 -16.94 -13.98 14.62
N TYR A 146 -16.70 -13.03 15.52
CA TYR A 146 -15.35 -12.63 15.92
C TYR A 146 -14.57 -13.78 16.57
N ARG A 147 -15.21 -14.57 17.45
CA ARG A 147 -14.60 -15.79 18.03
C ARG A 147 -14.29 -16.84 16.97
N ALA A 148 -15.17 -17.06 16.00
CA ALA A 148 -14.92 -17.98 14.88
C ALA A 148 -13.70 -17.57 14.04
N VAL A 149 -13.50 -16.26 13.80
CA VAL A 149 -12.29 -15.76 13.12
C VAL A 149 -11.03 -16.02 13.96
N VAL A 150 -11.10 -15.81 15.29
CA VAL A 150 -9.98 -16.12 16.20
C VAL A 150 -9.63 -17.61 16.17
N GLU A 151 -10.62 -18.49 16.16
CA GLU A 151 -10.43 -19.95 16.08
C GLU A 151 -9.81 -20.38 14.75
N LEU A 152 -10.25 -19.79 13.63
CA LEU A 152 -9.63 -20.00 12.32
C LEU A 152 -8.16 -19.57 12.31
N MET A 153 -7.85 -18.41 12.89
CA MET A 153 -6.47 -17.94 13.00
C MET A 153 -5.62 -18.89 13.86
N ARG A 154 -6.14 -19.37 15.00
CA ARG A 154 -5.44 -20.35 15.83
C ARG A 154 -5.18 -21.66 15.07
N ALA A 155 -6.16 -22.14 14.30
CA ALA A 155 -6.00 -23.33 13.46
C ALA A 155 -4.96 -23.13 12.34
N ALA A 156 -4.78 -21.89 11.86
CA ALA A 156 -3.77 -21.53 10.87
C ALA A 156 -2.37 -21.26 11.47
N GLY A 157 -2.18 -21.45 12.78
CA GLY A 157 -0.87 -21.35 13.44
C GLY A 157 -0.60 -20.06 14.20
N TYR A 158 -1.57 -19.15 14.34
CA TYR A 158 -1.40 -17.95 15.17
C TYR A 158 -1.49 -18.24 16.66
N SER A 159 -0.58 -17.68 17.46
CA SER A 159 -0.71 -17.71 18.92
C SER A 159 -1.67 -16.62 19.40
N LEU A 160 -2.84 -17.03 19.91
CA LEU A 160 -3.90 -16.11 20.37
C LEU A 160 -4.51 -16.53 21.71
N ALA A 161 -3.76 -17.25 22.55
CA ALA A 161 -4.20 -17.81 23.81
C ALA A 161 -4.41 -16.76 24.92
N LYS A 162 -3.75 -15.60 24.88
CA LYS A 162 -3.86 -14.54 25.90
C LYS A 162 -3.57 -15.06 27.32
N ARG A 163 -2.46 -15.77 27.52
CA ARG A 163 -2.21 -16.50 28.78
C ARG A 163 -1.74 -15.58 29.89
N GLU A 164 -0.80 -14.69 29.58
CA GLU A 164 -0.17 -13.82 30.57
C GLU A 164 -0.27 -12.36 30.12
N LEU A 165 -0.75 -11.49 31.00
CA LEU A 165 -0.79 -10.05 30.76
C LEU A 165 0.54 -9.41 31.17
N ILE A 166 1.32 -8.95 30.18
CA ILE A 166 2.62 -8.30 30.38
C ILE A 166 2.43 -6.84 30.80
N HIS A 167 1.47 -6.14 30.19
CA HIS A 167 1.27 -4.70 30.43
C HIS A 167 -0.15 -4.26 30.13
N GLU A 168 -0.71 -3.37 30.94
CA GLU A 168 -1.96 -2.66 30.68
C GLU A 168 -1.77 -1.15 30.89
N GLU A 169 -2.25 -0.35 29.93
CA GLU A 169 -2.19 1.11 29.96
C GLU A 169 -3.49 1.71 29.42
N ARG A 170 -3.81 2.94 29.84
CA ARG A 170 -4.95 3.74 29.38
C ARG A 170 -4.50 5.18 29.11
N PRO A 171 -5.25 5.95 28.31
CA PRO A 171 -4.99 7.39 28.16
C PRO A 171 -5.01 8.11 29.52
N ASP A 172 -3.97 8.90 29.78
CA ASP A 172 -3.85 9.71 30.99
C ASP A 172 -4.88 10.84 31.00
N LEU A 173 -5.42 11.15 32.19
CA LEU A 173 -6.47 12.15 32.34
C LEU A 173 -6.04 13.53 31.84
N VAL A 174 -4.79 13.94 32.09
CA VAL A 174 -4.28 15.24 31.66
C VAL A 174 -4.22 15.32 30.14
N GLY A 175 -3.78 14.24 29.49
CA GLY A 175 -3.73 14.14 28.04
C GLY A 175 -5.12 14.17 27.40
N VAL A 176 -6.09 13.49 28.02
CA VAL A 176 -7.50 13.52 27.59
C VAL A 176 -8.10 14.92 27.73
N LEU A 177 -7.88 15.59 28.86
CA LEU A 177 -8.35 16.96 29.09
C LEU A 177 -7.73 17.94 28.10
N LEU A 178 -6.43 17.81 27.78
CA LEU A 178 -5.76 18.64 26.80
C LEU A 178 -6.33 18.44 25.38
N GLU A 179 -6.65 17.20 25.00
CA GLU A 179 -7.27 16.90 23.70
C GLU A 179 -8.69 17.48 23.62
N CYS A 180 -9.49 17.33 24.68
CA CYS A 180 -10.80 17.96 24.80
C CYS A 180 -10.72 19.49 24.75
N ALA A 181 -9.79 20.10 25.49
CA ALA A 181 -9.59 21.56 25.49
C ALA A 181 -9.17 22.07 24.11
N GLY A 182 -8.29 21.35 23.41
CA GLY A 182 -7.91 21.66 22.03
C GLY A 182 -9.10 21.58 21.07
N LEU A 183 -9.89 20.50 21.14
CA LEU A 183 -11.10 20.35 20.33
C LEU A 183 -12.10 21.47 20.59
N PHE A 184 -12.34 21.79 21.87
CA PHE A 184 -13.21 22.90 22.27
C PHE A 184 -12.71 24.24 21.72
N ALA A 185 -11.43 24.57 21.88
CA ALA A 185 -10.84 25.81 21.38
C ALA A 185 -10.93 25.92 19.86
N THR A 186 -10.64 24.83 19.12
CA THR A 186 -10.76 24.82 17.66
C THR A 186 -12.21 24.95 17.19
N GLY A 187 -13.15 24.26 17.84
CA GLY A 187 -14.58 24.37 17.54
C GLY A 187 -15.12 25.77 17.84
N ALA A 188 -14.75 26.36 18.98
CA ALA A 188 -15.12 27.72 19.36
C ALA A 188 -14.58 28.74 18.36
N LEU A 189 -13.31 28.60 17.92
CA LEU A 189 -12.71 29.47 16.92
C LEU A 189 -13.39 29.34 15.55
N ALA A 190 -13.74 28.11 15.13
CA ALA A 190 -14.47 27.88 13.88
C ALA A 190 -15.87 28.51 13.89
N VAL A 191 -16.61 28.36 15.00
CA VAL A 191 -17.91 29.01 15.19
C VAL A 191 -17.76 30.52 15.19
N PHE A 192 -16.76 31.07 15.89
CA PHE A 192 -16.47 32.51 15.90
C PHE A 192 -16.21 33.03 14.48
N TRP A 193 -15.36 32.34 13.71
CA TRP A 193 -15.00 32.76 12.36
C TRP A 193 -16.19 32.67 11.39
N ALA A 194 -16.98 31.60 11.45
CA ALA A 194 -18.21 31.47 10.66
C ALA A 194 -19.25 32.54 11.03
N ALA A 195 -19.41 32.85 12.32
CA ALA A 195 -20.29 33.92 12.77
C ALA A 195 -19.81 35.30 12.28
N ALA A 196 -18.49 35.55 12.33
CA ALA A 196 -17.91 36.79 11.82
C ALA A 196 -18.12 36.96 10.31
N ASP A 197 -18.00 35.88 9.53
CA ASP A 197 -18.24 35.85 8.08
C ASP A 197 -19.70 36.17 7.74
N ILE A 198 -20.65 35.50 8.44
CA ILE A 198 -22.09 35.77 8.31
C ILE A 198 -22.41 37.24 8.66
N VAL A 199 -21.84 37.76 9.75
CA VAL A 199 -22.02 39.15 10.17
C VAL A 199 -21.46 40.12 9.12
N ALA A 200 -20.29 39.83 8.54
CA ALA A 200 -19.68 40.68 7.52
C ALA A 200 -20.51 40.71 6.23
N GLU A 201 -21.03 39.56 5.79
CA GLU A 201 -21.82 39.47 4.55
C GLU A 201 -23.22 40.08 4.68
N LEU A 202 -23.83 40.00 5.87
CA LEU A 202 -25.12 40.64 6.15
C LEU A 202 -25.02 42.16 6.37
N ASN A 203 -23.83 42.69 6.70
CA ASN A 203 -23.62 44.11 6.97
C ASN A 203 -23.74 44.99 5.72
N ASP A 204 -23.64 44.42 4.52
CA ASP A 204 -23.75 45.16 3.25
C ASP A 204 -25.20 45.21 2.69
N GLU A 205 -26.14 44.39 3.19
CA GLU A 205 -27.50 44.25 2.59
C GLU A 205 -28.68 44.55 3.53
N VAL A 206 -28.49 44.71 4.85
CA VAL A 206 -29.63 44.72 5.81
C VAL A 206 -29.59 45.91 6.78
N SER A 207 -30.64 46.74 6.74
CA SER A 207 -30.83 47.91 7.64
C SER A 207 -31.39 47.53 9.04
N ASP A 208 -31.99 46.35 9.21
CA ASP A 208 -32.63 45.92 10.47
C ASP A 208 -32.00 44.62 10.99
N TRP A 209 -31.18 44.74 12.03
CA TRP A 209 -30.39 43.65 12.61
C TRP A 209 -31.16 42.77 13.61
N SER A 210 -32.40 43.11 13.94
CA SER A 210 -33.17 42.50 15.04
C SER A 210 -33.43 41.00 14.87
N TRP A 211 -33.69 40.53 13.65
CA TRP A 211 -33.92 39.12 13.36
C TRP A 211 -32.63 38.28 13.37
N VAL A 212 -31.48 38.88 13.00
CA VAL A 212 -30.16 38.23 13.08
C VAL A 212 -29.80 37.96 14.53
N TRP A 213 -29.97 38.96 15.41
CA TRP A 213 -29.79 38.80 16.85
C TRP A 213 -30.78 37.81 17.46
N GLY A 214 -32.04 37.80 17.01
CA GLY A 214 -33.04 36.82 17.43
C GLY A 214 -32.69 35.38 17.05
N ALA A 215 -32.23 35.16 15.82
CA ALA A 215 -31.77 33.85 15.36
C ALA A 215 -30.48 33.41 16.09
N ALA A 216 -29.53 34.32 16.30
CA ALA A 216 -28.31 34.04 17.05
C ALA A 216 -28.60 33.65 18.51
N LEU A 217 -29.56 34.33 19.17
CA LEU A 217 -29.97 34.02 20.54
C LEU A 217 -30.56 32.60 20.68
N LEU A 218 -31.21 32.09 19.63
CA LEU A 218 -31.80 30.75 19.59
C LEU A 218 -30.79 29.66 19.16
N LEU A 219 -29.94 29.95 18.15
CA LEU A 219 -28.98 28.98 17.64
C LEU A 219 -27.74 28.81 18.53
N ALA A 220 -27.24 29.89 19.16
CA ALA A 220 -26.05 29.83 20.01
C ALA A 220 -26.15 28.80 21.15
N PRO A 221 -27.22 28.78 21.98
CA PRO A 221 -27.36 27.78 23.04
C PRO A 221 -27.52 26.35 22.49
N LEU A 222 -28.20 26.18 21.35
CA LEU A 222 -28.32 24.88 20.70
C LEU A 222 -26.96 24.36 20.20
N LEU A 223 -26.19 25.21 19.53
CA LEU A 223 -24.83 24.88 19.07
C LEU A 223 -23.89 24.60 20.24
N ALA A 224 -23.98 25.39 21.31
CA ALA A 224 -23.21 25.16 22.53
C ALA A 224 -23.58 23.82 23.18
N LEU A 225 -24.87 23.47 23.28
CA LEU A 225 -25.34 22.19 23.81
C LEU A 225 -24.85 21.02 22.96
N VAL A 226 -24.96 21.11 21.64
CA VAL A 226 -24.45 20.09 20.71
C VAL A 226 -22.94 19.94 20.84
N GLY A 227 -22.21 21.05 20.91
CA GLY A 227 -20.75 21.07 21.08
C GLY A 227 -20.32 20.46 22.41
N LEU A 228 -20.96 20.82 23.52
CA LEU A 228 -20.70 20.25 24.85
C LEU A 228 -21.05 18.76 24.92
N THR A 229 -22.15 18.36 24.30
CA THR A 229 -22.55 16.94 24.24
C THR A 229 -21.53 16.14 23.43
N ALA A 230 -21.09 16.66 22.27
CA ALA A 230 -20.04 16.04 21.47
C ALA A 230 -18.72 15.95 22.24
N LEU A 231 -18.35 16.99 22.98
CA LEU A 231 -17.15 17.01 23.83
C LEU A 231 -17.23 15.98 24.96
N ALA A 232 -18.39 15.87 25.62
CA ALA A 232 -18.62 14.87 26.67
C ALA A 232 -18.54 13.44 26.12
N VAL A 233 -19.15 13.18 24.96
CA VAL A 233 -19.04 11.88 24.28
C VAL A 233 -17.59 11.57 23.93
N HIS A 234 -16.84 12.55 23.41
CA HIS A 234 -15.42 12.39 23.07
C HIS A 234 -14.54 12.14 24.31
N PHE A 235 -14.78 12.86 25.41
CA PHE A 235 -14.11 12.65 26.68
C PHE A 235 -14.34 11.21 27.21
N LEU A 236 -15.60 10.76 27.21
CA LEU A 236 -15.95 9.40 27.63
C LEU A 236 -15.34 8.34 26.72
N ASP A 237 -15.27 8.61 25.41
CA ASP A 237 -14.63 7.74 24.43
C ASP A 237 -13.15 7.52 24.74
N LEU A 238 -12.40 8.60 25.01
CA LEU A 238 -10.98 8.54 25.35
C LEU A 238 -10.75 7.83 26.69
N ARG A 239 -11.58 8.08 27.70
CA ARG A 239 -11.45 7.49 29.04
C ARG A 239 -11.74 6.00 29.10
N ARG A 240 -12.51 5.47 28.14
CA ARG A 240 -12.82 4.03 28.07
C ARG A 240 -11.77 3.22 27.32
N ARG A 241 -10.77 3.85 26.70
CA ARG A 241 -9.74 3.13 25.95
C ARG A 241 -8.84 2.34 26.88
N THR A 242 -8.57 1.09 26.51
CA THR A 242 -7.64 0.22 27.24
C THR A 242 -6.75 -0.52 26.27
N TYR A 243 -5.44 -0.50 26.56
CA TYR A 243 -4.40 -1.14 25.76
C TYR A 243 -3.75 -2.23 26.61
N ARG A 244 -3.79 -3.48 26.14
CA ARG A 244 -3.26 -4.66 26.85
C ARG A 244 -2.27 -5.40 25.97
N VAL A 245 -1.09 -5.69 26.50
CA VAL A 245 -0.07 -6.52 25.86
C VAL A 245 -0.01 -7.83 26.59
N TYR A 246 -0.34 -8.92 25.90
CA TYR A 246 -0.19 -10.29 26.38
C TYR A 246 1.12 -10.90 25.85
N ASP A 247 1.41 -12.13 26.26
CA ASP A 247 2.58 -12.93 25.85
C ASP A 247 2.56 -13.40 24.39
N ASP A 248 1.44 -13.22 23.69
CA ASP A 248 1.25 -13.55 22.29
C ASP A 248 0.47 -12.51 21.45
N VAL A 249 -0.23 -11.56 22.08
CA VAL A 249 -1.12 -10.65 21.34
C VAL A 249 -1.22 -9.28 22.00
N VAL A 250 -1.33 -8.23 21.19
CA VAL A 250 -1.72 -6.89 21.65
C VAL A 250 -3.21 -6.73 21.44
N VAL A 251 -3.97 -6.42 22.50
CA VAL A 251 -5.42 -6.19 22.48
C VAL A 251 -5.68 -4.73 22.82
N TYR A 252 -6.58 -4.10 22.08
CA TYR A 252 -7.06 -2.77 22.42
C TYR A 252 -8.58 -2.67 22.31
N GLU A 253 -9.14 -1.97 23.28
CA GLU A 253 -10.57 -1.70 23.41
C GLU A 253 -10.76 -0.18 23.33
N GLU A 254 -11.63 0.28 22.45
CA GLU A 254 -11.91 1.69 22.20
C GLU A 254 -13.41 1.92 22.09
N GLY A 255 -13.88 3.16 22.28
CA GLY A 255 -15.28 3.49 22.05
C GLY A 255 -16.09 3.72 23.31
N PHE A 256 -16.86 4.82 23.35
CA PHE A 256 -17.96 4.98 24.33
C PHE A 256 -19.30 4.48 23.79
N LEU A 257 -19.84 5.15 22.75
CA LEU A 257 -21.08 4.72 22.12
C LEU A 257 -20.80 3.50 21.22
N THR A 258 -19.89 3.64 20.26
CA THR A 258 -19.52 2.51 19.40
C THR A 258 -18.32 1.80 19.99
N ARG A 259 -18.53 0.65 20.63
CA ARG A 259 -17.45 -0.18 21.17
C ARG A 259 -16.67 -0.84 20.03
N HIS A 260 -15.36 -0.85 20.16
CA HIS A 260 -14.45 -1.51 19.26
C HIS A 260 -13.50 -2.40 20.07
N ASP A 261 -13.46 -3.68 19.75
CA ASP A 261 -12.51 -4.63 20.34
C ASP A 261 -11.61 -5.15 19.23
N ALA A 262 -10.30 -5.02 19.39
CA ALA A 262 -9.35 -5.39 18.35
C ALA A 262 -8.13 -6.11 18.93
N PHE A 263 -7.50 -6.94 18.10
CA PHE A 263 -6.25 -7.58 18.45
C PHE A 263 -5.27 -7.61 17.29
N ILE A 264 -3.98 -7.64 17.65
CA ILE A 264 -2.84 -7.73 16.76
C ILE A 264 -1.96 -8.88 17.27
N PRO A 265 -1.91 -10.03 16.57
CA PRO A 265 -1.00 -11.12 16.91
C PRO A 265 0.46 -10.67 16.78
N TYR A 266 1.34 -11.19 17.64
CA TYR A 266 2.75 -10.77 17.66
C TYR A 266 3.46 -11.03 16.32
N GLU A 267 3.07 -12.07 15.58
CA GLU A 267 3.63 -12.47 14.29
C GLU A 267 3.56 -11.29 13.30
N ASN A 268 2.53 -10.46 13.43
CA ASN A 268 2.23 -9.35 12.54
C ASN A 268 2.72 -8.00 13.06
N ILE A 269 3.37 -7.91 14.21
CA ILE A 269 3.98 -6.66 14.67
C ILE A 269 5.32 -6.47 13.95
N ALA A 270 5.49 -5.34 13.25
CA ALA A 270 6.71 -5.02 12.51
C ALA A 270 7.64 -4.11 13.32
N ASP A 271 7.09 -3.04 13.90
CA ASP A 271 7.83 -2.14 14.79
C ASP A 271 6.92 -1.46 15.81
N ALA A 272 7.55 -0.95 16.87
CA ALA A 272 6.93 -0.08 17.87
C ALA A 272 7.76 1.20 18.04
N ASN A 273 7.12 2.35 17.87
CA ASN A 273 7.72 3.68 17.99
C ASN A 273 7.07 4.43 19.15
N THR A 274 7.82 5.32 19.79
CA THR A 274 7.27 6.27 20.76
C THR A 274 7.58 7.69 20.32
N LYS A 275 6.56 8.55 20.33
CA LYS A 275 6.65 9.97 19.98
C LYS A 275 6.18 10.85 21.14
N GLN A 276 6.87 11.97 21.36
CA GLN A 276 6.43 13.06 22.24
C GLN A 276 6.67 14.39 21.55
N ASN A 277 5.68 15.29 21.52
CA ASN A 277 5.90 16.69 21.16
C ASN A 277 6.28 17.52 22.39
N LEU A 278 6.57 18.81 22.22
CA LEU A 278 6.99 19.69 23.32
C LEU A 278 6.03 19.69 24.52
N LEU A 279 4.72 19.81 24.25
CA LEU A 279 3.69 19.76 25.30
C LEU A 279 3.62 18.38 25.95
N ASP A 280 3.79 17.30 25.18
CA ASP A 280 3.78 15.94 25.70
C ASP A 280 5.01 15.70 26.60
N GLN A 281 6.17 16.23 26.21
CA GLN A 281 7.40 16.17 27.01
C GLN A 281 7.27 16.94 28.33
N LEU A 282 6.66 18.13 28.30
CA LEU A 282 6.39 18.93 29.51
C LEU A 282 5.43 18.20 30.47
N LEU A 283 4.46 17.47 29.94
CA LEU A 283 3.44 16.76 30.73
C LEU A 283 3.78 15.30 31.02
N GLY A 284 4.90 14.79 30.50
CA GLY A 284 5.29 13.37 30.63
C GLY A 284 4.34 12.40 29.89
N LEU A 285 3.74 12.84 28.79
CA LEU A 285 2.82 12.06 27.95
C LEU A 285 3.54 11.49 26.72
N TYR A 286 3.09 10.35 26.23
CA TYR A 286 3.69 9.62 25.12
C TYR A 286 2.62 9.11 24.16
N ASP A 287 2.92 9.16 22.87
CA ASP A 287 2.18 8.43 21.84
C ASP A 287 2.99 7.19 21.44
N VAL A 288 2.42 6.00 21.61
CA VAL A 288 3.01 4.74 21.15
C VAL A 288 2.36 4.36 19.82
N ARG A 289 3.17 4.07 18.81
CA ARG A 289 2.71 3.66 17.49
C ARG A 289 3.23 2.28 17.19
N ILE A 290 2.32 1.35 16.90
CA ILE A 290 2.64 -0.01 16.48
C ILE A 290 2.36 -0.08 15.00
N SER A 291 3.38 -0.38 14.17
CA SER A 291 3.12 -0.73 12.77
C SER A 291 3.04 -2.23 12.63
N CYS A 292 2.02 -2.68 11.91
CA CYS A 292 1.85 -4.08 11.58
C CYS A 292 2.57 -4.40 10.26
N GLN A 293 2.78 -5.69 9.99
CA GLN A 293 3.18 -6.16 8.67
C GLN A 293 2.14 -5.70 7.63
N GLY A 294 2.59 -5.31 6.43
CA GLY A 294 1.74 -4.67 5.43
C GLY A 294 1.81 -3.15 5.47
N SER A 295 1.52 -2.51 4.35
CA SER A 295 1.76 -1.07 4.18
C SER A 295 0.58 -0.22 4.66
N GLY A 296 0.89 0.74 5.55
CA GLY A 296 -0.09 1.76 5.98
C GLY A 296 -0.91 1.38 7.22
N SER A 297 -0.67 0.22 7.84
CA SER A 297 -1.29 -0.24 9.08
C SER A 297 -0.52 0.22 10.33
N GLU A 298 -0.47 1.54 10.57
CA GLU A 298 0.12 2.15 11.77
C GLU A 298 -0.99 2.46 12.79
N ILE A 299 -1.00 1.76 13.92
CA ILE A 299 -1.96 1.95 15.01
C ILE A 299 -1.33 2.84 16.08
N SER A 300 -1.95 3.99 16.38
CA SER A 300 -1.45 4.95 17.36
C SER A 300 -2.25 4.94 18.66
N PHE A 301 -1.60 4.58 19.76
CA PHE A 301 -2.08 4.74 21.12
C PHE A 301 -1.59 6.07 21.67
N ARG A 302 -2.51 6.99 21.96
CA ARG A 302 -2.16 8.39 22.26
C ARG A 302 -2.29 8.70 23.75
N ARG A 303 -1.57 9.73 24.18
CA ARG A 303 -1.70 10.34 25.51
C ARG A 303 -1.44 9.36 26.67
N LEU A 304 -0.44 8.51 26.55
CA LEU A 304 -0.07 7.52 27.55
C LEU A 304 0.95 8.09 28.54
N ARG A 305 0.93 7.66 29.80
CA ARG A 305 1.94 8.10 30.78
C ARG A 305 3.15 7.17 30.82
N ARG A 306 2.90 5.87 30.70
CA ARG A 306 3.94 4.82 30.65
C ARG A 306 4.20 4.30 29.24
N GLY A 307 4.29 5.21 28.26
CA GLY A 307 4.56 4.87 26.86
C GLY A 307 5.83 4.05 26.62
N PRO A 308 6.98 4.37 27.26
CA PRO A 308 8.20 3.58 27.14
C PRO A 308 8.04 2.14 27.65
N ASP A 309 7.26 1.94 28.71
CA ASP A 309 6.99 0.61 29.29
C ASP A 309 6.11 -0.21 28.34
N LEU A 310 5.08 0.40 27.74
CA LEU A 310 4.24 -0.24 26.73
C LEU A 310 5.07 -0.64 25.50
N ARG A 311 5.93 0.26 25.00
CA ARG A 311 6.86 -0.06 23.90
C ARG A 311 7.77 -1.22 24.26
N ALA A 312 8.37 -1.19 25.46
CA ALA A 312 9.24 -2.26 25.93
C ALA A 312 8.49 -3.60 26.07
N ALA A 313 7.23 -3.58 26.52
CA ALA A 313 6.39 -4.78 26.59
C ALA A 313 6.13 -5.38 25.19
N VAL A 314 5.81 -4.54 24.20
CA VAL A 314 5.65 -4.99 22.80
C VAL A 314 6.96 -5.54 22.23
N GLN A 315 8.10 -4.93 22.54
CA GLN A 315 9.41 -5.43 22.11
C GLN A 315 9.76 -6.78 22.73
N ARG A 316 9.51 -6.95 24.05
CA ARG A 316 9.70 -8.24 24.73
C ARG A 316 8.80 -9.32 24.17
N LEU A 317 7.55 -8.99 23.85
CA LEU A 317 6.60 -9.88 23.18
C LEU A 317 7.21 -10.42 21.86
N VAL A 318 7.68 -9.53 20.98
CA VAL A 318 8.27 -9.94 19.70
C VAL A 318 9.56 -10.75 19.90
N ALA A 319 10.43 -10.34 20.82
CA ALA A 319 11.70 -11.03 21.09
C ALA A 319 11.49 -12.45 21.67
N ALA A 320 10.66 -12.58 22.71
CA ALA A 320 10.38 -13.86 23.36
C ALA A 320 9.73 -14.85 22.39
N ALA A 321 8.88 -14.37 21.48
CA ALA A 321 8.27 -15.23 20.49
C ALA A 321 9.24 -15.69 19.39
N GLN A 322 10.20 -14.85 18.99
CA GLN A 322 11.29 -15.28 18.10
C GLN A 322 12.18 -16.35 18.72
N GLU A 323 12.43 -16.29 20.04
CA GLU A 323 13.16 -17.33 20.76
C GLU A 323 12.40 -18.66 20.80
N ARG A 324 11.09 -18.62 21.08
CA ARG A 324 10.23 -19.83 21.04
C ARG A 324 10.20 -20.48 19.66
N ALA A 325 10.14 -19.68 18.59
CA ALA A 325 10.18 -20.18 17.21
C ALA A 325 11.52 -20.85 16.86
N ARG A 326 12.62 -20.43 17.50
CA ARG A 326 13.96 -21.03 17.32
C ARG A 326 14.18 -22.29 18.16
N GLY A 327 13.53 -22.39 19.33
CA GLY A 327 13.67 -23.50 20.29
C GLY A 327 12.81 -24.74 20.03
N GLY A 328 11.92 -24.74 19.03
CA GLY A 328 11.15 -25.92 18.65
C GLY A 328 12.01 -26.96 17.91
N GLU A 329 12.34 -28.08 18.56
CA GLU A 329 12.98 -29.24 17.93
C GLU A 329 12.18 -29.74 16.72
N ARG A 330 12.77 -29.71 15.53
CA ARG A 330 12.31 -30.53 14.40
C ARG A 330 12.58 -32.01 14.72
N PRO A 331 11.59 -32.91 14.58
CA PRO A 331 11.77 -34.32 14.94
C PRO A 331 12.90 -34.98 14.12
N PRO A 332 13.64 -35.96 14.69
CA PRO A 332 14.84 -36.54 14.09
C PRO A 332 14.62 -37.37 12.81
N SER A 333 13.38 -37.54 12.35
CA SER A 333 13.02 -38.46 11.26
C SER A 333 13.34 -37.96 9.85
N GLU A 334 13.76 -36.70 9.67
CA GLU A 334 14.16 -36.18 8.35
C GLU A 334 15.68 -36.13 8.12
N ARG A 335 16.49 -36.67 9.03
CA ARG A 335 17.96 -36.62 8.91
C ARG A 335 18.60 -37.72 8.05
N LEU A 336 17.85 -38.68 7.52
CA LEU A 336 18.42 -39.75 6.68
C LEU A 336 17.50 -40.14 5.52
N GLN A 337 17.81 -39.65 4.32
CA GLN A 337 18.04 -40.43 3.08
C GLN A 337 18.04 -39.48 1.85
N GLY A 338 19.24 -39.23 1.32
CA GLY A 338 19.47 -38.38 0.15
C GLY A 338 20.94 -37.98 0.03
N ALA A 339 21.83 -38.97 -0.06
CA ALA A 339 23.24 -38.74 -0.36
C ALA A 339 23.41 -38.35 -1.84
N GLY A 340 24.19 -37.29 -2.11
CA GLY A 340 24.72 -36.98 -3.45
C GLY A 340 24.30 -35.64 -4.05
N GLY A 341 24.53 -34.52 -3.35
CA GLY A 341 24.42 -33.17 -3.93
C GLY A 341 24.98 -32.13 -2.95
N ALA A 342 25.81 -31.21 -3.46
CA ALA A 342 26.46 -30.16 -2.66
C ALA A 342 25.47 -29.42 -1.73
N PRO A 343 25.91 -28.95 -0.54
CA PRO A 343 25.01 -28.49 0.52
C PRO A 343 24.20 -27.27 0.08
N GLY A 344 22.93 -27.51 -0.27
CA GLY A 344 21.93 -26.46 -0.41
C GLY A 344 21.59 -25.92 0.98
N LEU A 345 22.04 -24.72 1.28
CA LEU A 345 21.68 -24.03 2.52
C LEU A 345 20.17 -23.88 2.62
N ALA A 346 19.61 -24.36 3.73
CA ALA A 346 18.21 -24.18 4.07
C ALA A 346 17.86 -22.67 4.05
N PRO A 347 16.74 -22.26 3.43
CA PRO A 347 16.32 -20.86 3.40
C PRO A 347 15.88 -20.44 4.82
N GLY A 348 16.82 -19.92 5.61
CA GLY A 348 16.54 -19.44 6.97
C GLY A 348 17.76 -19.30 7.90
N SER A 349 18.90 -19.93 7.60
CA SER A 349 20.07 -19.97 8.50
C SER A 349 21.00 -18.75 8.45
N TRP A 350 20.61 -17.67 7.77
CA TRP A 350 21.48 -16.53 7.49
C TRP A 350 21.39 -15.37 8.49
N VAL A 351 20.53 -15.48 9.52
CA VAL A 351 20.46 -14.49 10.60
C VAL A 351 21.48 -14.90 11.65
N ALA A 352 22.48 -14.05 11.90
CA ALA A 352 23.51 -14.30 12.91
C ALA A 352 22.84 -14.59 14.28
N PRO A 353 23.32 -15.59 15.05
CA PRO A 353 22.87 -15.80 16.43
C PRO A 353 23.08 -14.52 17.25
N PRO A 354 22.19 -14.18 18.19
CA PRO A 354 22.31 -12.95 18.99
C PRO A 354 23.65 -12.78 19.72
N ALA A 355 24.36 -13.88 20.01
CA ALA A 355 25.66 -13.89 20.65
C ALA A 355 26.82 -13.44 19.73
N GLU A 356 26.65 -13.51 18.41
CA GLU A 356 27.63 -13.09 17.39
C GLU A 356 27.21 -11.78 16.69
N ALA A 357 26.12 -11.17 17.16
CA ALA A 357 25.56 -9.96 16.56
C ALA A 357 26.42 -8.73 16.85
N TRP A 358 26.80 -8.01 15.80
CA TRP A 358 27.51 -6.74 15.96
C TRP A 358 26.57 -5.70 16.59
N THR A 359 27.08 -5.01 17.61
CA THR A 359 26.36 -3.95 18.32
C THR A 359 27.23 -2.70 18.37
N ALA A 360 26.61 -1.53 18.19
CA ALA A 360 27.31 -0.26 18.12
C ALA A 360 26.38 0.92 18.39
N GLU A 361 26.89 1.97 19.02
CA GLU A 361 26.25 3.29 19.03
C GLU A 361 26.94 4.19 17.99
N LEU A 362 26.17 4.65 17.01
CA LEU A 362 26.66 5.47 15.90
C LEU A 362 26.10 6.89 15.99
N ARG A 363 26.89 7.86 15.53
CA ARG A 363 26.51 9.28 15.46
C ARG A 363 26.80 9.86 14.09
N MET A 364 26.14 10.98 13.80
CA MET A 364 26.43 11.75 12.59
C MET A 364 27.82 12.40 12.69
N HIS A 365 28.58 12.37 11.60
CA HIS A 365 29.86 13.05 11.52
C HIS A 365 29.65 14.58 11.46
N PRO A 366 30.26 15.37 12.36
CA PRO A 366 29.96 16.80 12.49
C PRO A 366 30.29 17.58 11.21
N ALA A 367 31.52 17.42 10.69
CA ALA A 367 31.97 18.16 9.52
C ALA A 367 31.13 17.84 8.27
N ARG A 368 30.77 16.56 8.05
CA ARG A 368 29.94 16.16 6.90
C ARG A 368 28.50 16.64 7.02
N THR A 369 27.99 16.77 8.25
CA THR A 369 26.61 17.21 8.50
C THR A 369 26.46 18.72 8.33
N LEU A 370 27.44 19.49 8.80
CA LEU A 370 27.40 20.95 8.77
C LEU A 370 27.90 21.56 7.45
N ALA A 371 28.94 20.99 6.81
CA ALA A 371 29.57 21.62 5.63
C ALA A 371 28.60 21.91 4.47
N PRO A 372 27.72 20.99 4.04
CA PRO A 372 26.75 21.29 2.98
C PRO A 372 25.77 22.40 3.38
N ALA A 373 25.40 22.50 4.65
CA ALA A 373 24.50 23.53 5.15
C ALA A 373 25.20 24.90 5.24
N LEU A 374 26.47 24.92 5.62
CA LEU A 374 27.32 26.13 5.61
C LEU A 374 27.43 26.73 4.21
N CYS A 375 27.59 25.90 3.17
CA CYS A 375 27.60 26.37 1.78
C CYS A 375 26.30 27.05 1.34
N LEU A 376 25.18 26.77 2.03
CA LEU A 376 23.88 27.39 1.73
C LEU A 376 23.64 28.68 2.52
N VAL A 377 24.46 29.00 3.53
CA VAL A 377 24.30 30.20 4.38
C VAL A 377 24.16 31.51 3.59
N PRO A 378 24.91 31.75 2.49
CA PRO A 378 24.71 32.95 1.68
C PRO A 378 23.28 33.13 1.12
N LEU A 379 22.51 32.04 1.04
CA LEU A 379 21.10 32.04 0.62
C LEU A 379 20.17 32.28 1.82
N LEU A 380 20.36 33.38 2.55
CA LEU A 380 19.48 33.75 3.67
C LEU A 380 18.06 34.06 3.19
N PRO A 381 17.00 33.67 3.94
CA PRO A 381 17.00 33.01 5.25
C PRO A 381 17.12 31.47 5.20
N LEU A 382 17.02 30.86 4.02
CA LEU A 382 16.96 29.40 3.84
C LEU A 382 18.24 28.69 4.30
N GLY A 383 19.40 29.30 4.05
CA GLY A 383 20.71 28.79 4.47
C GLY A 383 20.85 28.65 5.98
N LEU A 384 20.44 29.67 6.72
CA LEU A 384 20.47 29.67 8.19
C LEU A 384 19.52 28.59 8.75
N ALA A 385 18.33 28.46 8.18
CA ALA A 385 17.40 27.40 8.56
C ALA A 385 17.97 25.99 8.30
N ALA A 386 18.66 25.79 7.17
CA ALA A 386 19.33 24.52 6.87
C ALA A 386 20.47 24.22 7.85
N LEU A 387 21.27 25.22 8.22
CA LEU A 387 22.35 25.09 9.19
C LEU A 387 21.81 24.76 10.59
N LEU A 388 20.78 25.48 11.05
CA LEU A 388 20.13 25.21 12.33
C LEU A 388 19.56 23.79 12.37
N LYS A 389 18.87 23.36 11.31
CA LYS A 389 18.36 21.97 11.19
C LYS A 389 19.49 20.95 11.28
N ALA A 390 20.61 21.17 10.59
CA ALA A 390 21.76 20.26 10.60
C ALA A 390 22.42 20.20 12.00
N ALA A 391 22.53 21.33 12.69
CA ALA A 391 23.06 21.42 14.05
C ALA A 391 22.16 20.69 15.06
N ILE A 392 20.84 20.87 14.96
CA ILE A 392 19.87 20.15 15.79
C ILE A 392 19.96 18.65 15.51
N GLU A 393 19.97 18.20 14.25
CA GLU A 393 20.11 16.78 13.91
C GLU A 393 21.40 16.16 14.46
N LEU A 394 22.50 16.90 14.44
CA LEU A 394 23.80 16.44 14.96
C LEU A 394 23.78 16.19 16.48
N LEU A 395 23.07 17.05 17.24
CA LEU A 395 22.99 16.96 18.70
C LEU A 395 21.90 15.98 19.15
N ALA A 396 20.78 15.94 18.42
CA ALA A 396 19.55 15.28 18.83
C ALA A 396 19.43 13.83 18.31
N VAL A 397 20.12 13.45 17.24
CA VAL A 397 19.97 12.12 16.63
C VAL A 397 21.08 11.17 17.09
N ARG A 398 20.67 9.97 17.52
CA ARG A 398 21.55 8.83 17.79
C ARG A 398 21.07 7.59 17.04
N PHE A 399 21.99 6.73 16.68
CA PHE A 399 21.67 5.43 16.09
C PHE A 399 22.25 4.32 16.95
N SER A 400 21.48 3.25 17.15
CA SER A 400 21.90 2.09 17.93
C SER A 400 21.71 0.82 17.10
N VAL A 401 22.77 0.03 16.96
CA VAL A 401 22.75 -1.29 16.38
C VAL A 401 22.65 -2.27 17.54
N LEU A 402 21.53 -3.00 17.60
CA LEU A 402 21.17 -3.93 18.68
C LEU A 402 21.25 -5.36 18.15
N PRO A 403 21.28 -6.40 19.00
CA PRO A 403 21.36 -7.79 18.54
C PRO A 403 20.17 -8.20 17.64
N ALA A 404 18.96 -7.74 17.98
CA ALA A 404 17.73 -8.11 17.29
C ALA A 404 17.22 -7.06 16.28
N GLY A 405 17.86 -5.88 16.20
CA GLY A 405 17.37 -4.80 15.36
C GLY A 405 18.27 -3.56 15.30
N VAL A 406 17.79 -2.53 14.61
CA VAL A 406 18.47 -1.24 14.49
C VAL A 406 17.52 -0.11 14.87
N ALA A 407 17.98 0.83 15.68
CA ALA A 407 17.19 1.93 16.19
C ALA A 407 17.74 3.31 15.79
N ARG A 408 16.82 4.25 15.58
CA ARG A 408 17.08 5.69 15.47
C ARG A 408 16.32 6.41 16.56
N SER A 409 17.05 7.14 17.40
CA SER A 409 16.51 7.99 18.45
C SER A 409 16.73 9.45 18.11
N TYR A 410 15.70 10.27 18.23
CA TYR A 410 15.75 11.72 18.14
C TYR A 410 15.27 12.30 19.47
N SER A 411 16.02 13.25 20.04
CA SER A 411 15.66 13.93 21.30
C SER A 411 16.06 15.41 21.25
N PHE A 412 15.07 16.28 21.11
CA PHE A 412 15.22 17.73 21.21
C PHE A 412 13.95 18.33 21.85
N LEU A 413 13.22 19.21 21.15
CA LEU A 413 11.87 19.67 21.53
C LEU A 413 10.78 18.61 21.38
N SER A 414 11.11 17.54 20.66
CA SER A 414 10.29 16.35 20.54
C SER A 414 11.21 15.14 20.66
N SER A 415 10.68 14.03 21.18
CA SER A 415 11.39 12.76 21.17
C SER A 415 10.71 11.78 20.22
N GLU A 416 11.51 11.04 19.46
CA GLU A 416 11.03 9.96 18.62
C GLU A 416 12.04 8.80 18.66
N VAL A 417 11.58 7.58 18.92
CA VAL A 417 12.44 6.39 18.87
C VAL A 417 11.82 5.34 17.97
N ARG A 418 12.48 5.06 16.85
CA ARG A 418 12.05 4.06 15.87
C ARG A 418 13.06 2.93 15.79
N GLU A 419 12.58 1.69 15.79
CA GLU A 419 13.41 0.50 15.79
C GLU A 419 12.87 -0.53 14.79
N PHE A 420 13.74 -1.11 13.97
CA PHE A 420 13.38 -2.20 13.06
C PHE A 420 14.00 -3.50 13.54
N ALA A 421 13.19 -4.54 13.66
CA ALA A 421 13.68 -5.91 13.79
C ALA A 421 14.32 -6.37 12.46
N TYR A 422 15.43 -7.10 12.54
CA TYR A 422 16.19 -7.50 11.35
C TYR A 422 15.42 -8.43 10.40
N ASP A 423 14.55 -9.29 10.93
CA ASP A 423 13.71 -10.18 10.14
C ASP A 423 12.71 -9.40 9.27
N LYS A 424 12.39 -8.14 9.61
CA LYS A 424 11.53 -7.26 8.83
C LYS A 424 12.27 -6.40 7.81
N VAL A 425 13.61 -6.41 7.81
CA VAL A 425 14.40 -5.64 6.84
C VAL A 425 14.27 -6.26 5.45
N THR A 426 13.75 -5.49 4.51
CA THR A 426 13.48 -5.93 3.13
C THR A 426 14.59 -5.61 2.15
N GLY A 427 15.43 -4.63 2.49
CA GLY A 427 16.60 -4.26 1.71
C GLY A 427 17.45 -3.20 2.42
N VAL A 428 18.70 -3.08 1.97
CA VAL A 428 19.68 -2.13 2.51
C VAL A 428 20.25 -1.30 1.36
N GLU A 429 20.34 0.01 1.55
CA GLU A 429 20.86 0.93 0.55
C GLU A 429 21.97 1.81 1.13
N VAL A 430 23.18 1.66 0.61
CA VAL A 430 24.34 2.48 0.96
C VAL A 430 24.44 3.65 -0.01
N LEU A 431 24.30 4.86 0.52
CA LEU A 431 24.38 6.11 -0.22
C LEU A 431 25.72 6.78 0.03
N SER A 432 26.33 7.28 -1.04
CA SER A 432 27.52 8.13 -0.95
C SER A 432 27.50 9.22 -2.00
N ASN A 433 27.74 10.46 -1.58
CA ASN A 433 27.86 11.61 -2.46
C ASN A 433 29.31 12.17 -2.46
N PRO A 434 29.60 13.32 -3.10
CA PRO A 434 30.95 13.92 -3.04
C PRO A 434 31.41 14.26 -1.63
N TRP A 435 30.53 14.79 -0.76
CA TRP A 435 30.84 15.09 0.64
C TRP A 435 31.18 13.84 1.44
N ASP A 436 30.47 12.74 1.19
CA ASP A 436 30.76 11.45 1.81
C ASP A 436 32.16 10.91 1.49
N ARG A 437 32.63 11.18 0.27
CA ARG A 437 33.99 10.80 -0.13
C ARG A 437 35.04 11.68 0.52
N LEU A 438 34.76 12.99 0.64
CA LEU A 438 35.67 13.95 1.27
C LEU A 438 35.87 13.64 2.76
N PHE A 439 34.80 13.28 3.46
CA PHE A 439 34.82 13.04 4.91
C PHE A 439 34.87 11.56 5.31
N ALA A 440 35.06 10.64 4.36
CA ALA A 440 35.04 9.19 4.58
C ALA A 440 33.80 8.69 5.35
N THR A 441 32.62 9.23 4.99
CA THR A 441 31.33 8.84 5.58
C THR A 441 30.47 8.03 4.60
N ALA A 442 29.40 7.46 5.12
CA ALA A 442 28.33 6.85 4.34
C ALA A 442 26.98 7.12 5.00
N THR A 443 25.91 7.00 4.23
CA THR A 443 24.55 6.91 4.77
C THR A 443 23.99 5.54 4.44
N VAL A 444 23.65 4.74 5.45
CA VAL A 444 23.01 3.42 5.26
C VAL A 444 21.52 3.56 5.51
N ARG A 445 20.70 3.15 4.56
CA ARG A 445 19.24 3.20 4.62
C ARG A 445 18.70 1.78 4.66
N LEU A 446 17.95 1.44 5.71
CA LEU A 446 17.30 0.14 5.85
C LEU A 446 15.81 0.26 5.49
N TRP A 447 15.35 -0.58 4.58
CA TRP A 447 13.95 -0.71 4.18
C TRP A 447 13.29 -1.77 5.06
N SER A 448 12.02 -1.57 5.43
CA SER A 448 11.29 -2.52 6.27
C SER A 448 9.88 -2.77 5.73
N ILE A 449 9.38 -3.99 5.93
CA ILE A 449 8.00 -4.36 5.61
C ILE A 449 7.06 -3.76 6.66
N GLY A 450 6.23 -2.81 6.24
CA GLY A 450 5.24 -2.13 7.10
C GLY A 450 5.69 -0.80 7.70
N ALA A 451 6.98 -0.48 7.64
CA ALA A 451 7.45 0.86 7.99
C ALA A 451 7.35 1.81 6.81
N ALA A 452 6.61 2.90 6.97
CA ALA A 452 6.38 3.88 5.92
C ALA A 452 7.60 4.80 5.66
N GLN A 453 8.59 4.79 6.55
CA GLN A 453 9.80 5.60 6.45
C GLN A 453 11.01 4.74 6.85
N PRO A 454 12.06 4.64 6.01
CA PRO A 454 13.22 3.83 6.33
C PRO A 454 14.04 4.40 7.49
N ILE A 455 14.77 3.55 8.19
CA ILE A 455 15.81 4.00 9.15
C ILE A 455 17.04 4.37 8.34
N GLU A 456 17.50 5.61 8.50
CA GLU A 456 18.70 6.13 7.85
C GLU A 456 19.79 6.40 8.88
N LEU A 457 20.84 5.58 8.86
CA LEU A 457 22.11 5.82 9.53
C LEU A 457 22.87 6.90 8.76
N ARG A 458 22.45 8.15 8.91
CA ARG A 458 22.96 9.28 8.13
C ARG A 458 24.34 9.69 8.62
N ASN A 459 25.24 9.96 7.68
CA ASN A 459 26.49 10.66 7.96
C ASN A 459 27.43 9.92 8.90
N VAL A 460 27.34 8.59 8.97
CA VAL A 460 28.19 7.77 9.84
C VAL A 460 29.57 7.61 9.20
N ARG A 461 30.64 7.62 10.02
CA ARG A 461 32.00 7.34 9.55
C ARG A 461 32.11 5.90 9.10
N ARG A 462 32.80 5.66 7.98
CA ARG A 462 32.95 4.30 7.44
C ARG A 462 33.79 3.38 8.34
N ALA A 463 34.72 3.92 9.11
CA ALA A 463 35.55 3.15 10.02
C ALA A 463 34.75 2.56 11.20
N ASP A 464 33.67 3.24 11.61
CA ASP A 464 32.84 2.84 12.76
C ASP A 464 31.71 1.89 12.33
N LEU A 465 31.58 1.58 11.02
CA LEU A 465 30.48 0.83 10.44
C LEU A 465 30.98 -0.53 9.94
N ASP A 466 30.68 -1.61 10.68
CA ASP A 466 30.79 -2.96 10.15
C ASP A 466 29.60 -3.27 9.25
N LEU A 467 29.74 -2.88 7.97
CA LEU A 467 28.68 -3.08 6.98
C LEU A 467 28.42 -4.56 6.72
N GLU A 468 29.44 -5.42 6.78
CA GLU A 468 29.28 -6.84 6.48
C GLU A 468 28.45 -7.52 7.57
N ALA A 469 28.78 -7.29 8.84
CA ALA A 469 28.00 -7.77 9.96
C ALA A 469 26.55 -7.25 9.93
N LEU A 470 26.36 -5.95 9.64
CA LEU A 470 25.02 -5.35 9.55
C LEU A 470 24.18 -5.98 8.43
N LEU A 471 24.78 -6.30 7.28
CA LEU A 471 24.09 -6.96 6.17
C LEU A 471 23.71 -8.40 6.53
N LEU A 472 24.62 -9.14 7.16
CA LEU A 472 24.35 -10.50 7.66
C LEU A 472 23.20 -10.50 8.66
N GLN A 473 23.22 -9.58 9.64
CA GLN A 473 22.12 -9.42 10.60
C GLN A 473 20.80 -9.13 9.89
N ALA A 474 20.79 -8.28 8.85
CA ALA A 474 19.62 -8.00 8.00
C ALA A 474 19.21 -9.15 7.05
N GLY A 475 19.88 -10.31 7.10
CA GLY A 475 19.60 -11.47 6.26
C GLY A 475 20.07 -11.32 4.81
N ILE A 476 21.06 -10.46 4.56
CA ILE A 476 21.74 -10.31 3.27
C ILE A 476 23.10 -11.03 3.39
N PRO A 477 23.26 -12.22 2.77
CA PRO A 477 24.49 -12.99 2.89
C PRO A 477 25.65 -12.31 2.16
N ALA A 478 26.87 -12.72 2.50
CA ALA A 478 28.08 -12.27 1.81
C ALA A 478 27.97 -12.47 0.28
N PRO A 479 28.59 -11.59 -0.53
CA PRO A 479 28.58 -11.69 -1.98
C PRO A 479 29.14 -13.05 -2.44
N SER A 480 28.41 -13.74 -3.32
CA SER A 480 28.95 -14.94 -3.98
C SER A 480 30.19 -14.60 -4.82
N PRO A 481 31.19 -15.49 -4.88
CA PRO A 481 32.43 -15.24 -5.64
C PRO A 481 32.18 -15.07 -7.14
N GLU A 482 31.22 -15.82 -7.69
CA GLU A 482 30.82 -15.74 -9.10
C GLU A 482 29.35 -15.36 -9.26
N PRO A 483 28.99 -14.07 -9.15
CA PRO A 483 27.62 -13.63 -9.39
C PRO A 483 27.30 -13.56 -10.89
N LEU A 484 26.02 -13.62 -11.21
CA LEU A 484 25.54 -13.20 -12.53
C LEU A 484 25.64 -11.67 -12.63
N ASP A 485 26.70 -11.15 -13.26
CA ASP A 485 26.89 -9.71 -13.50
C ASP A 485 26.24 -9.27 -14.82
N VAL A 486 25.36 -8.28 -14.72
CA VAL A 486 24.59 -7.73 -15.82
C VAL A 486 24.97 -6.25 -16.02
N PRO A 487 25.93 -5.95 -16.93
CA PRO A 487 26.32 -4.58 -17.21
C PRO A 487 25.29 -3.85 -18.08
N ALA A 488 25.17 -2.54 -17.89
CA ALA A 488 24.40 -1.70 -18.81
C ALA A 488 25.17 -1.52 -20.14
N ARG A 489 24.48 -1.71 -21.27
CA ARG A 489 25.04 -1.52 -22.62
C ARG A 489 24.39 -0.30 -23.28
N PHE A 490 25.07 0.84 -23.16
CA PHE A 490 24.62 2.09 -23.75
C PHE A 490 25.02 2.21 -25.22
N SER A 491 24.08 2.65 -26.06
CA SER A 491 24.38 3.18 -27.40
C SER A 491 23.45 4.33 -27.73
N LEU A 492 23.89 5.27 -28.57
CA LEU A 492 23.13 6.47 -28.90
C LEU A 492 21.78 6.10 -29.54
N GLY A 493 21.78 5.17 -30.50
CA GLY A 493 20.54 4.69 -31.12
C GLY A 493 19.57 4.03 -30.14
N VAL A 494 20.06 3.32 -29.11
CA VAL A 494 19.20 2.77 -28.05
C VAL A 494 18.69 3.88 -27.14
N ALA A 495 19.51 4.88 -26.84
CA ALA A 495 19.12 6.01 -26.00
C ALA A 495 18.01 6.87 -26.62
N LEU A 496 18.07 7.11 -27.93
CA LEU A 496 17.01 7.78 -28.68
C LEU A 496 15.71 6.95 -28.66
N ARG A 497 15.81 5.63 -28.93
CA ARG A 497 14.65 4.73 -28.92
C ARG A 497 14.03 4.58 -27.54
N ALA A 498 14.83 4.58 -26.48
CA ALA A 498 14.37 4.55 -25.09
C ALA A 498 13.72 5.88 -24.65
N GLY A 499 14.10 6.99 -25.28
CA GLY A 499 13.61 8.34 -25.00
C GLY A 499 12.57 8.85 -26.00
N LEU A 500 11.97 7.99 -26.83
CA LEU A 500 11.11 8.40 -27.94
C LEU A 500 10.01 9.42 -27.56
N PRO A 501 9.27 9.29 -26.45
CA PRO A 501 8.26 10.29 -26.06
C PRO A 501 8.87 11.68 -25.77
N LEU A 502 10.00 11.71 -25.06
CA LEU A 502 10.73 12.95 -24.77
C LEU A 502 11.31 13.56 -26.06
N LEU A 503 11.75 12.73 -27.00
CA LEU A 503 12.24 13.18 -28.30
C LEU A 503 11.12 13.82 -29.13
N VAL A 504 9.94 13.19 -29.20
CA VAL A 504 8.78 13.75 -29.90
C VAL A 504 8.36 15.08 -29.28
N LEU A 505 8.30 15.17 -27.95
CA LEU A 505 8.02 16.43 -27.25
C LEU A 505 9.10 17.49 -27.51
N GLY A 506 10.38 17.11 -27.49
CA GLY A 506 11.49 18.01 -27.79
C GLY A 506 11.45 18.55 -29.22
N VAL A 507 11.15 17.69 -30.20
CA VAL A 507 10.98 18.09 -31.61
C VAL A 507 9.75 19.00 -31.78
N GLY A 508 8.63 18.67 -31.13
CA GLY A 508 7.43 19.51 -31.14
C GLY A 508 7.68 20.89 -30.53
N LEU A 509 8.40 20.95 -29.41
CA LEU A 509 8.80 22.21 -28.77
C LEU A 509 9.76 23.01 -29.67
N ALA A 510 10.73 22.35 -30.30
CA ALA A 510 11.64 23.00 -31.25
C ALA A 510 10.87 23.58 -32.45
N ALA A 511 9.92 22.83 -33.01
CA ALA A 511 9.06 23.29 -34.10
C ALA A 511 8.19 24.47 -33.68
N ALA A 512 7.61 24.44 -32.48
CA ALA A 512 6.83 25.55 -31.94
C ALA A 512 7.68 26.81 -31.72
N LEU A 513 8.92 26.67 -31.22
CA LEU A 513 9.86 27.79 -31.07
C LEU A 513 10.26 28.38 -32.42
N LEU A 514 10.51 27.54 -33.43
CA LEU A 514 10.81 27.99 -34.80
C LEU A 514 9.61 28.69 -35.45
N ALA A 515 8.40 28.14 -35.30
CA ALA A 515 7.17 28.77 -35.79
C ALA A 515 6.91 30.12 -35.09
N GLY A 516 7.07 30.19 -33.77
CA GLY A 516 6.95 31.44 -33.02
C GLY A 516 8.02 32.47 -33.43
N ALA A 517 9.24 32.02 -33.74
CA ALA A 517 10.29 32.90 -34.27
C ALA A 517 9.95 33.47 -35.65
N ALA A 518 9.33 32.66 -36.51
CA ALA A 518 8.90 33.07 -37.85
C ALA A 518 7.65 33.97 -37.84
N LEU A 519 6.70 33.70 -36.94
CA LEU A 519 5.40 34.40 -36.88
C LEU A 519 5.41 35.67 -36.03
N HIS A 520 6.31 35.78 -35.05
CA HIS A 520 6.30 36.89 -34.09
C HIS A 520 7.64 37.63 -34.00
N HIS A 521 8.70 36.97 -33.52
CA HIS A 521 9.99 37.64 -33.30
C HIS A 521 11.18 36.65 -33.31
N PRO A 522 12.29 36.91 -34.03
CA PRO A 522 13.40 35.96 -34.18
C PRO A 522 14.07 35.57 -32.85
N ALA A 523 13.99 36.43 -31.82
CA ALA A 523 14.53 36.13 -30.49
C ALA A 523 13.90 34.90 -29.82
N VAL A 524 12.70 34.46 -30.23
CA VAL A 524 12.07 33.22 -29.71
C VAL A 524 12.94 31.99 -30.03
N ALA A 525 13.70 32.01 -31.12
CA ALA A 525 14.60 30.92 -31.50
C ALA A 525 15.75 30.70 -30.51
N VAL A 526 16.07 31.68 -29.65
CA VAL A 526 17.08 31.54 -28.58
C VAL A 526 16.71 30.39 -27.62
N GLY A 527 15.42 30.07 -27.47
CA GLY A 527 14.94 28.92 -26.70
C GLY A 527 15.44 27.55 -27.19
N LEU A 528 15.94 27.45 -28.43
CA LEU A 528 16.55 26.22 -28.96
C LEU A 528 17.88 25.88 -28.29
N VAL A 529 18.62 26.88 -27.81
CA VAL A 529 19.92 26.69 -27.13
C VAL A 529 19.77 25.88 -25.85
N PRO A 530 18.95 26.29 -24.85
CA PRO A 530 18.76 25.49 -23.64
C PRO A 530 18.13 24.13 -23.94
N LEU A 531 17.27 24.02 -24.96
CA LEU A 531 16.71 22.75 -25.40
C LEU A 531 17.78 21.78 -25.93
N GLY A 532 18.69 22.28 -26.79
CA GLY A 532 19.82 21.52 -27.32
C GLY A 532 20.82 21.12 -26.22
N LEU A 533 21.14 22.02 -25.30
CA LEU A 533 21.99 21.74 -24.14
C LEU A 533 21.36 20.69 -23.21
N ALA A 534 20.06 20.79 -22.93
CA ALA A 534 19.35 19.80 -22.13
C ALA A 534 19.36 18.41 -22.79
N PHE A 535 19.15 18.36 -24.11
CA PHE A 535 19.19 17.11 -24.87
C PHE A 535 20.60 16.48 -24.88
N GLY A 536 21.62 17.25 -25.27
CA GLY A 536 23.02 16.80 -25.33
C GLY A 536 23.55 16.41 -23.95
N GLY A 537 23.32 17.26 -22.94
CA GLY A 537 23.65 17.00 -21.55
C GLY A 537 22.95 15.75 -21.00
N GLY A 538 21.68 15.55 -21.33
CA GLY A 538 20.92 14.35 -20.97
C GLY A 538 21.51 13.05 -21.56
N LEU A 539 21.95 13.08 -22.82
CA LEU A 539 22.64 11.94 -23.46
C LEU A 539 23.99 11.65 -22.79
N PHE A 540 24.79 12.69 -22.53
CA PHE A 540 26.07 12.55 -21.84
C PHE A 540 25.89 11.96 -20.43
N TYR A 541 24.94 12.51 -19.66
CA TYR A 541 24.60 12.00 -18.32
C TYR A 541 24.21 10.52 -18.37
N ARG A 542 23.32 10.13 -19.31
CA ARG A 542 22.90 8.73 -19.46
C ARG A 542 24.07 7.80 -19.80
N ARG A 543 24.96 8.21 -20.70
CA ARG A 543 26.19 7.45 -21.02
C ARG A 543 27.05 7.24 -19.77
N ALA A 544 27.31 8.31 -19.02
CA ALA A 544 28.13 8.26 -17.80
C ALA A 544 27.46 7.43 -16.69
N TYR A 545 26.14 7.53 -16.53
CA TYR A 545 25.36 6.75 -15.58
C TYR A 545 25.43 5.24 -15.91
N CYS A 546 25.21 4.87 -17.18
CA CYS A 546 25.25 3.47 -17.62
C CYS A 546 26.64 2.85 -17.45
N ALA A 547 27.71 3.61 -17.69
CA ALA A 547 29.08 3.12 -17.52
C ALA A 547 29.36 2.64 -16.08
N ARG A 548 28.65 3.18 -15.08
CA ARG A 548 28.79 2.83 -13.67
C ARG A 548 27.70 1.90 -13.14
N GLN A 549 26.64 1.66 -13.91
CA GLN A 549 25.57 0.79 -13.48
C GLN A 549 26.00 -0.69 -13.59
N ARG A 550 25.82 -1.44 -12.49
CA ARG A 550 26.03 -2.89 -12.41
C ARG A 550 24.89 -3.51 -11.61
N LEU A 551 24.18 -4.45 -12.23
CA LEU A 551 23.16 -5.27 -11.57
C LEU A 551 23.76 -6.67 -11.40
N ARG A 552 23.76 -7.21 -10.19
CA ARG A 552 24.34 -8.53 -9.90
C ARG A 552 23.35 -9.38 -9.12
N PHE A 553 23.21 -10.63 -9.53
CA PHE A 553 22.49 -11.64 -8.76
C PHE A 553 23.50 -12.53 -8.05
N HIS A 554 23.38 -12.62 -6.73
CA HIS A 554 24.12 -13.56 -5.89
C HIS A 554 23.20 -14.72 -5.49
N ALA A 555 23.72 -15.72 -4.78
CA ALA A 555 22.92 -16.88 -4.37
C ALA A 555 21.70 -16.51 -3.49
N GLY A 556 21.85 -15.55 -2.57
CA GLY A 556 20.79 -15.18 -1.62
C GLY A 556 20.19 -13.78 -1.76
N HIS A 557 20.79 -12.91 -2.58
CA HIS A 557 20.35 -11.52 -2.73
C HIS A 557 20.70 -10.95 -4.11
N VAL A 558 20.02 -9.86 -4.47
CA VAL A 558 20.32 -9.05 -5.65
C VAL A 558 20.92 -7.71 -5.22
N GLU A 559 21.96 -7.25 -5.91
CA GLU A 559 22.54 -5.92 -5.71
C GLU A 559 22.51 -5.06 -6.98
N LEU A 560 22.26 -3.77 -6.82
CA LEU A 560 22.34 -2.75 -7.87
C LEU A 560 23.26 -1.62 -7.42
N ARG A 561 24.35 -1.42 -8.16
CA ARG A 561 25.24 -0.27 -8.03
C ARG A 561 24.92 0.72 -9.13
N ALA A 562 24.61 1.96 -8.78
CA ALA A 562 24.28 3.00 -9.74
C ALA A 562 24.62 4.41 -9.24
N GLY A 563 24.58 5.38 -10.15
CA GLY A 563 24.75 6.80 -9.83
C GLY A 563 26.11 7.39 -10.25
N LEU A 564 26.10 8.69 -10.55
CA LEU A 564 27.29 9.42 -11.03
C LEU A 564 27.99 10.16 -9.88
N PHE A 565 27.35 11.23 -9.39
CA PHE A 565 27.81 12.01 -8.23
C PHE A 565 27.24 11.46 -6.92
N PHE A 566 25.95 11.12 -6.95
CA PHE A 566 25.22 10.45 -5.87
C PHE A 566 25.21 8.97 -6.19
N ARG A 567 26.12 8.23 -5.57
CA ARG A 567 26.25 6.78 -5.72
C ARG A 567 25.32 6.09 -4.75
N ARG A 568 24.75 5.00 -5.23
CA ARG A 568 23.76 4.19 -4.55
C ARG A 568 24.10 2.73 -4.77
N TRP A 569 24.17 2.00 -3.68
CA TRP A 569 24.37 0.56 -3.66
C TRP A 569 23.20 -0.05 -2.91
N SER A 570 22.24 -0.60 -3.66
CA SER A 570 21.01 -1.17 -3.11
C SER A 570 21.11 -2.69 -3.14
N MET A 571 20.81 -3.35 -2.02
CA MET A 571 20.79 -4.81 -1.90
C MET A 571 19.45 -5.27 -1.33
N ALA A 572 18.90 -6.36 -1.88
CA ALA A 572 17.65 -6.95 -1.40
C ALA A 572 17.74 -8.48 -1.43
N PRO A 573 17.42 -9.17 -0.32
CA PRO A 573 17.27 -10.63 -0.32
C PRO A 573 16.21 -11.09 -1.34
N HIS A 574 16.43 -12.24 -1.98
CA HIS A 574 15.48 -12.78 -2.97
C HIS A 574 14.06 -12.96 -2.40
N ARG A 575 13.96 -13.37 -1.12
CA ARG A 575 12.68 -13.56 -0.42
C ARG A 575 11.80 -12.31 -0.40
N TRP A 576 12.39 -11.12 -0.53
CA TRP A 576 11.68 -9.85 -0.47
C TRP A 576 11.38 -9.26 -1.85
N VAL A 577 11.85 -9.88 -2.94
CA VAL A 577 11.52 -9.43 -4.30
C VAL A 577 10.15 -9.97 -4.69
N LYS A 578 9.16 -9.07 -4.76
CA LYS A 578 7.74 -9.40 -4.94
C LYS A 578 7.27 -9.39 -6.40
N ARG A 579 7.87 -8.53 -7.23
CA ARG A 579 7.45 -8.32 -8.62
C ARG A 579 8.62 -7.96 -9.50
N VAL A 580 8.70 -8.56 -10.69
CA VAL A 580 9.71 -8.25 -11.71
C VAL A 580 9.04 -7.59 -12.91
N VAL A 581 9.54 -6.44 -13.33
CA VAL A 581 9.03 -5.69 -14.49
C VAL A 581 10.13 -5.44 -15.48
N SER A 582 9.95 -5.90 -16.71
CA SER A 582 10.83 -5.58 -17.84
C SER A 582 10.13 -4.69 -18.84
N VAL A 583 10.84 -3.69 -19.37
CA VAL A 583 10.37 -2.81 -20.45
C VAL A 583 11.39 -2.89 -21.58
N ARG A 584 11.03 -3.58 -22.66
CA ARG A 584 11.86 -3.65 -23.86
C ARG A 584 11.69 -2.39 -24.70
N TYR A 585 12.81 -1.78 -25.08
CA TYR A 585 12.83 -0.60 -25.94
C TYR A 585 12.46 -0.95 -27.39
N PRO A 586 11.96 0.00 -28.18
CA PRO A 586 11.62 -0.22 -29.58
C PRO A 586 12.83 -0.72 -30.40
N GLY A 587 12.61 -1.66 -31.32
CA GLY A 587 13.60 -2.10 -32.32
C GLY A 587 14.83 -2.85 -31.81
N GLY A 588 14.82 -3.39 -30.58
CA GLY A 588 15.97 -4.12 -30.03
C GLY A 588 15.63 -4.99 -28.81
N PRO A 589 16.57 -5.85 -28.37
CA PRO A 589 16.38 -6.70 -27.19
C PRO A 589 16.66 -5.98 -25.87
N GLN A 590 17.30 -4.80 -25.90
CA GLN A 590 17.63 -4.04 -24.69
C GLN A 590 16.40 -3.41 -24.03
N GLY A 591 16.52 -3.12 -22.75
CA GLY A 591 15.44 -2.47 -22.01
C GLY A 591 15.79 -2.03 -20.60
N ARG A 592 14.74 -1.81 -19.81
CA ARG A 592 14.78 -1.49 -18.38
C ARG A 592 14.24 -2.67 -17.58
N LEU A 593 14.95 -3.11 -16.56
CA LEU A 593 14.51 -4.13 -15.61
C LEU A 593 14.32 -3.48 -14.24
N ARG A 594 13.14 -3.68 -13.65
CA ARG A 594 12.78 -3.22 -12.31
C ARG A 594 12.42 -4.41 -11.44
N LEU A 595 13.05 -4.51 -10.28
CA LEU A 595 12.76 -5.49 -9.24
C LEU A 595 12.10 -4.74 -8.09
N PHE A 596 10.83 -5.01 -7.84
CA PHE A 596 10.10 -4.42 -6.73
C PHE A 596 10.34 -5.26 -5.49
N VAL A 597 10.67 -4.58 -4.40
CA VAL A 597 10.95 -5.15 -3.09
C VAL A 597 9.78 -4.85 -2.16
N ALA A 598 9.47 -5.75 -1.24
CA ALA A 598 8.44 -5.55 -0.24
C ALA A 598 8.71 -4.28 0.62
N GLY A 599 7.65 -3.57 0.97
CA GLY A 599 7.72 -2.29 1.69
C GLY A 599 7.62 -1.08 0.76
N GLU A 600 7.31 0.06 1.37
CA GLU A 600 7.09 1.33 0.67
C GLU A 600 7.65 2.50 1.48
N ARG A 601 7.97 3.59 0.78
CA ARG A 601 8.38 4.85 1.40
C ARG A 601 7.30 5.91 1.20
N ARG A 602 6.98 6.64 2.26
CA ARG A 602 6.23 7.89 2.19
C ARG A 602 7.08 8.92 1.44
N VAL A 603 6.52 9.49 0.39
CA VAL A 603 7.05 10.71 -0.21
C VAL A 603 6.46 11.87 0.57
N GLU A 604 7.30 12.62 1.29
CA GLU A 604 6.85 13.84 1.97
C GLU A 604 6.38 14.86 0.93
N GLY A 605 5.07 14.96 0.75
CA GLY A 605 4.45 16.10 0.09
C GLY A 605 4.60 17.32 1.00
N LYS A 606 5.43 18.29 0.59
CA LYS A 606 5.52 19.58 1.28
C LYS A 606 4.25 20.38 1.02
N LYS A 607 3.22 20.25 1.86
CA LYS A 607 2.20 21.28 2.13
C LYS A 607 1.53 21.00 3.48
N LYS A 608 1.63 21.94 4.42
CA LYS A 608 0.92 21.92 5.72
C LYS A 608 -0.56 22.27 5.47
N GLY A 609 -1.49 21.51 6.02
CA GLY A 609 -2.86 21.99 6.30
C GLY A 609 -4.02 21.16 5.75
N GLU A 610 -3.81 20.30 4.74
CA GLU A 610 -4.87 19.42 4.24
C GLU A 610 -4.47 17.95 4.39
N ALA A 611 -5.45 17.11 4.70
CA ALA A 611 -5.32 15.66 4.70
C ALA A 611 -5.10 15.14 3.26
N GLN A 612 -3.93 15.42 2.68
CA GLN A 612 -3.53 14.80 1.42
C GLN A 612 -3.16 13.35 1.67
N ALA A 613 -3.67 12.47 0.80
CA ALA A 613 -3.24 11.09 0.69
C ALA A 613 -1.71 11.06 0.53
N VAL A 614 -1.02 10.61 1.57
CA VAL A 614 0.45 10.48 1.55
C VAL A 614 0.80 9.47 0.45
N ALA A 615 1.47 9.93 -0.61
CA ALA A 615 1.87 9.06 -1.70
C ALA A 615 2.96 8.09 -1.21
N LEU A 616 2.63 6.81 -1.17
CA LEU A 616 3.57 5.72 -0.91
C LEU A 616 4.20 5.26 -2.24
N LEU A 617 5.53 5.19 -2.28
CA LEU A 617 6.27 4.64 -3.41
C LEU A 617 6.90 3.30 -3.01
N PRO A 618 6.81 2.26 -3.85
CA PRO A 618 7.44 0.98 -3.56
C PRO A 618 8.96 1.09 -3.61
N PHE A 619 9.64 0.25 -2.83
CA PHE A 619 11.07 0.05 -2.98
C PHE A 619 11.35 -0.71 -4.29
N GLU A 620 12.32 -0.23 -5.07
CA GLU A 620 12.70 -0.86 -6.33
C GLU A 620 14.20 -0.77 -6.62
N LEU A 621 14.75 -1.84 -7.21
CA LEU A 621 16.02 -1.83 -7.90
C LEU A 621 15.74 -1.62 -9.38
N ASP A 622 16.25 -0.54 -9.94
CA ASP A 622 15.96 -0.10 -11.31
C ASP A 622 17.21 -0.03 -12.18
N ALA A 623 17.33 -0.98 -13.11
CA ALA A 623 18.44 -1.10 -14.05
C ALA A 623 17.99 -0.73 -15.47
N VAL A 624 18.66 0.25 -16.09
CA VAL A 624 18.39 0.70 -17.47
C VAL A 624 19.45 0.19 -18.46
N TYR A 625 19.10 0.14 -19.75
CA TYR A 625 19.98 -0.29 -20.85
C TYR A 625 20.53 -1.71 -20.68
N VAL A 626 19.71 -2.59 -20.12
CA VAL A 626 20.06 -3.98 -19.85
C VAL A 626 19.88 -4.81 -21.14
N PRO A 627 20.87 -5.64 -21.55
CA PRO A 627 20.74 -6.50 -22.72
C PRO A 627 19.70 -7.61 -22.49
N ASP A 628 19.06 -8.05 -23.58
CA ASP A 628 18.10 -9.19 -23.58
C ASP A 628 17.10 -9.18 -22.42
N VAL A 629 16.51 -8.00 -22.15
CA VAL A 629 15.76 -7.71 -20.92
C VAL A 629 14.64 -8.71 -20.62
N VAL A 630 14.01 -9.28 -21.66
CA VAL A 630 12.91 -10.25 -21.53
C VAL A 630 13.44 -11.62 -21.10
N ALA A 631 14.60 -12.04 -21.62
CA ALA A 631 15.26 -13.28 -21.24
C ALA A 631 15.84 -13.14 -19.83
N LEU A 632 16.44 -12.00 -19.53
CA LEU A 632 16.93 -11.70 -18.19
C LEU A 632 15.82 -11.69 -17.15
N ALA A 633 14.64 -11.10 -17.43
CA ALA A 633 13.52 -11.12 -16.50
C ALA A 633 13.09 -12.55 -16.13
N ARG A 634 13.09 -13.49 -17.09
CA ARG A 634 12.81 -14.91 -16.81
C ARG A 634 13.90 -15.57 -15.97
N THR A 635 15.15 -15.19 -16.21
CA THR A 635 16.30 -15.69 -15.45
C THR A 635 16.27 -15.17 -14.02
N ALA A 636 15.95 -13.89 -13.83
CA ALA A 636 15.73 -13.27 -12.53
C ALA A 636 14.60 -13.98 -11.77
N ASP A 637 13.44 -14.22 -12.39
CA ASP A 637 12.33 -14.95 -11.76
C ASP A 637 12.73 -16.37 -11.30
N ALA A 638 13.60 -17.05 -12.05
CA ALA A 638 14.09 -18.39 -11.72
C ALA A 638 15.11 -18.37 -10.58
N ILE A 639 16.04 -17.41 -10.60
CA ILE A 639 17.03 -17.21 -9.53
C ILE A 639 16.34 -16.82 -8.22
N ILE A 640 15.40 -15.87 -8.27
CA ILE A 640 14.63 -15.42 -7.10
C ILE A 640 13.81 -16.56 -6.51
N GLY A 641 13.32 -17.47 -7.37
CA GLY A 641 12.60 -18.67 -6.97
C GLY A 641 13.46 -19.81 -6.46
N GLY A 642 14.79 -19.71 -6.50
CA GLY A 642 15.71 -20.79 -6.15
C GLY A 642 15.77 -21.95 -7.15
N GLU A 643 15.21 -21.78 -8.36
CA GLU A 643 15.17 -22.83 -9.39
C GLU A 643 16.50 -22.97 -10.13
N VAL A 644 17.26 -21.87 -10.21
CA VAL A 644 18.54 -21.80 -10.92
C VAL A 644 19.53 -21.03 -10.06
N ALA A 645 20.76 -21.52 -9.97
CA ALA A 645 21.83 -20.83 -9.27
C ALA A 645 22.21 -19.52 -9.97
N ALA A 646 22.53 -18.49 -9.19
CA ALA A 646 23.00 -17.22 -9.72
C ALA A 646 24.49 -17.32 -10.13
N ALA A 647 24.75 -17.83 -11.33
CA ALA A 647 26.09 -18.05 -11.86
C ALA A 647 26.31 -17.37 -13.23
N PRO A 648 27.57 -17.14 -13.64
CA PRO A 648 27.90 -16.65 -14.97
C PRO A 648 27.43 -17.63 -16.06
N GLY A 649 26.98 -17.12 -17.21
CA GLY A 649 26.61 -17.95 -18.36
C GLY A 649 25.29 -18.73 -18.22
N VAL A 650 24.54 -18.52 -17.12
CA VAL A 650 23.21 -19.12 -16.93
C VAL A 650 22.31 -18.82 -18.13
N ALA A 651 21.91 -19.87 -18.84
CA ALA A 651 20.98 -19.75 -19.95
C ALA A 651 19.59 -19.38 -19.43
N ALA A 652 18.93 -18.45 -20.13
CA ALA A 652 17.57 -18.09 -19.78
C ALA A 652 16.67 -19.34 -19.89
N PRO A 653 15.84 -19.62 -18.87
CA PRO A 653 14.90 -20.72 -18.93
C PRO A 653 14.07 -20.64 -20.20
N ARG A 654 13.88 -21.80 -20.85
CA ARG A 654 13.02 -21.88 -22.03
C ARG A 654 11.65 -21.31 -21.65
N PRO A 655 11.02 -20.53 -22.55
CA PRO A 655 9.67 -20.08 -22.30
C PRO A 655 8.78 -21.32 -22.19
N SER A 656 8.26 -21.53 -21.00
CA SER A 656 7.19 -22.50 -20.74
C SER A 656 6.00 -22.18 -21.64
N ALA A 657 5.36 -23.24 -22.14
CA ALA A 657 4.12 -23.11 -22.88
C ALA A 657 3.10 -22.41 -21.97
N PRO A 658 2.45 -21.33 -22.44
CA PRO A 658 1.41 -20.68 -21.64
C PRO A 658 0.30 -21.70 -21.40
N GLN A 659 0.00 -21.99 -20.13
CA GLN A 659 -1.09 -22.90 -19.81
C GLN A 659 -2.43 -22.23 -20.11
N ASP A 660 -2.56 -20.96 -19.69
CA ASP A 660 -3.75 -20.16 -19.92
C ASP A 660 -3.37 -18.76 -20.43
N VAL A 661 -4.09 -18.29 -21.46
CA VAL A 661 -3.93 -16.95 -22.02
C VAL A 661 -5.24 -16.20 -22.00
N ALA A 662 -5.29 -15.11 -21.24
CA ALA A 662 -6.42 -14.19 -21.22
C ALA A 662 -6.11 -12.89 -21.96
N THR A 663 -7.15 -12.30 -22.57
CA THR A 663 -7.07 -11.06 -23.33
C THR A 663 -8.06 -10.02 -22.80
N ARG A 664 -7.76 -8.73 -23.06
CA ARG A 664 -8.67 -7.64 -22.73
C ARG A 664 -9.85 -7.56 -23.70
N ALA A 665 -11.01 -7.19 -23.18
CA ALA A 665 -12.15 -6.79 -23.95
C ALA A 665 -11.89 -5.41 -24.60
N ALA A 666 -11.62 -5.39 -25.89
CA ALA A 666 -11.43 -4.14 -26.64
C ALA A 666 -12.64 -3.20 -26.52
N ALA A 667 -13.86 -3.74 -26.45
CA ALA A 667 -15.09 -2.98 -26.29
C ALA A 667 -15.06 -2.05 -25.05
N ALA A 668 -14.58 -2.54 -23.90
CA ALA A 668 -14.50 -1.73 -22.68
C ALA A 668 -13.50 -0.58 -22.81
N SER A 669 -12.37 -0.80 -23.49
CA SER A 669 -11.39 0.25 -23.76
C SER A 669 -11.93 1.29 -24.73
N VAL A 670 -12.60 0.87 -25.81
CA VAL A 670 -13.17 1.76 -26.82
C VAL A 670 -14.31 2.59 -26.22
N LEU A 671 -15.22 1.97 -25.47
CA LEU A 671 -16.34 2.66 -24.84
C LEU A 671 -15.86 3.72 -23.84
N ARG A 672 -14.85 3.41 -23.03
CA ARG A 672 -14.25 4.38 -22.10
C ARG A 672 -13.57 5.55 -22.84
N THR A 673 -12.85 5.28 -23.93
CA THR A 673 -12.26 6.33 -24.77
C THR A 673 -13.33 7.18 -25.44
N LEU A 674 -14.43 6.59 -25.90
CA LEU A 674 -15.57 7.29 -26.47
C LEU A 674 -16.21 8.23 -25.43
N LEU A 675 -16.54 7.72 -24.24
CA LEU A 675 -17.16 8.52 -23.17
C LEU A 675 -16.29 9.71 -22.75
N VAL A 676 -14.99 9.49 -22.54
CA VAL A 676 -14.05 10.58 -22.20
C VAL A 676 -13.94 11.57 -23.35
N GLY A 677 -13.84 11.10 -24.59
CA GLY A 677 -13.77 11.99 -25.74
C GLY A 677 -15.03 12.82 -25.91
N VAL A 678 -16.22 12.23 -25.74
CA VAL A 678 -17.50 12.96 -25.81
C VAL A 678 -17.58 14.06 -24.73
N LEU A 679 -17.13 13.77 -23.50
CA LEU A 679 -17.16 14.71 -22.38
C LEU A 679 -16.10 15.81 -22.46
N VAL A 680 -15.08 15.68 -23.32
CA VAL A 680 -13.97 16.62 -23.44
C VAL A 680 -13.91 17.14 -24.89
N PRO A 681 -14.60 18.25 -25.20
CA PRO A 681 -14.74 18.76 -26.57
C PRO A 681 -13.41 18.92 -27.35
N PRO A 682 -12.29 19.35 -26.73
CA PRO A 682 -10.99 19.38 -27.42
C PRO A 682 -10.50 18.03 -27.96
N LEU A 683 -11.02 16.90 -27.49
CA LEU A 683 -10.63 15.56 -27.96
C LEU A 683 -11.48 15.06 -29.14
N TRP A 684 -12.60 15.71 -29.47
CA TRP A 684 -13.47 15.31 -30.59
C TRP A 684 -12.75 15.14 -31.93
N PRO A 685 -11.90 16.08 -32.41
CA PRO A 685 -11.19 15.89 -33.68
C PRO A 685 -10.19 14.73 -33.65
N LEU A 686 -9.77 14.30 -32.45
CA LEU A 686 -8.83 13.19 -32.26
C LEU A 686 -9.54 11.83 -32.12
N LEU A 687 -10.86 11.79 -31.88
CA LEU A 687 -11.61 10.55 -31.69
C LEU A 687 -11.42 9.52 -32.82
N PRO A 688 -11.45 9.90 -34.12
CA PRO A 688 -11.21 8.95 -35.22
C PRO A 688 -9.85 8.23 -35.14
N LEU A 689 -8.84 8.87 -34.53
CA LEU A 689 -7.52 8.27 -34.31
C LEU A 689 -7.45 7.53 -32.97
N LEU A 690 -8.05 8.08 -31.92
CA LEU A 690 -8.01 7.54 -30.56
C LEU A 690 -8.79 6.24 -30.41
N LEU A 691 -9.93 6.07 -31.09
CA LEU A 691 -10.76 4.86 -30.98
C LEU A 691 -10.08 3.61 -31.60
N PRO A 692 -9.55 3.63 -32.84
CA PRO A 692 -8.76 2.52 -33.37
C PRO A 692 -7.51 2.25 -32.55
N TRP A 693 -6.83 3.31 -32.08
CA TRP A 693 -5.67 3.17 -31.21
C TRP A 693 -6.01 2.46 -29.89
N ALA A 694 -7.13 2.81 -29.25
CA ALA A 694 -7.63 2.15 -28.06
C ALA A 694 -7.93 0.66 -28.31
N ALA A 695 -8.54 0.32 -29.45
CA ALA A 695 -8.81 -1.06 -29.83
C ALA A 695 -7.52 -1.87 -30.06
N VAL A 696 -6.55 -1.32 -30.81
CA VAL A 696 -5.25 -1.96 -31.05
C VAL A 696 -4.48 -2.15 -29.75
N ARG A 697 -4.45 -1.11 -28.90
CA ARG A 697 -3.83 -1.17 -27.58
C ARG A 697 -4.44 -2.30 -26.76
N ALA A 698 -5.77 -2.36 -26.66
CA ALA A 698 -6.46 -3.39 -25.89
C ALA A 698 -6.20 -4.82 -26.41
N ARG A 699 -6.24 -5.03 -27.73
CA ARG A 699 -5.97 -6.35 -28.36
C ARG A 699 -4.53 -6.84 -28.15
N ARG A 700 -3.58 -5.93 -27.90
CA ARG A 700 -2.18 -6.30 -27.61
C ARG A 700 -1.89 -6.62 -26.14
N PHE A 701 -2.83 -6.38 -25.23
CA PHE A 701 -2.70 -6.86 -23.85
C PHE A 701 -2.91 -8.37 -23.80
N ARG A 702 -1.96 -9.08 -23.20
CA ARG A 702 -2.06 -10.52 -22.92
C ARG A 702 -1.70 -10.78 -21.46
N TYR A 703 -2.50 -11.59 -20.81
CA TYR A 703 -2.21 -12.16 -19.50
C TYR A 703 -1.88 -13.63 -19.69
N VAL A 704 -0.79 -14.08 -19.08
CA VAL A 704 -0.28 -15.44 -19.23
C VAL A 704 -0.10 -16.02 -17.84
N LEU A 705 -0.78 -17.12 -17.57
CA LEU A 705 -0.52 -17.95 -16.39
C LEU A 705 0.54 -18.99 -16.78
N ASP A 706 1.57 -19.08 -15.95
CA ASP A 706 2.72 -19.95 -16.11
C ASP A 706 2.87 -20.81 -14.85
N VAL A 707 3.69 -21.86 -14.89
CA VAL A 707 3.95 -22.75 -13.74
C VAL A 707 4.48 -21.96 -12.53
N ARG A 708 5.25 -20.90 -12.78
CA ARG A 708 5.90 -20.09 -11.73
C ARG A 708 5.02 -18.97 -11.17
N GLY A 709 4.03 -18.51 -11.93
CA GLY A 709 3.30 -17.30 -11.57
C GLY A 709 2.51 -16.68 -12.72
N VAL A 710 2.00 -15.48 -12.46
CA VAL A 710 1.18 -14.72 -13.41
C VAL A 710 2.00 -13.63 -14.08
N ARG A 711 1.82 -13.47 -15.40
CA ARG A 711 2.51 -12.46 -16.21
C ARG A 711 1.53 -11.60 -16.98
N SER A 712 1.71 -10.28 -16.95
CA SER A 712 1.05 -9.36 -17.88
C SER A 712 2.03 -8.88 -18.94
N ARG A 713 1.58 -8.81 -20.19
CA ARG A 713 2.34 -8.29 -21.33
C ARG A 713 1.54 -7.24 -22.07
N TRP A 714 2.14 -6.09 -22.33
CA TRP A 714 1.47 -5.00 -23.03
C TRP A 714 2.43 -4.04 -23.75
N GLY A 715 1.82 -3.19 -24.59
CA GLY A 715 2.50 -2.09 -25.27
C GLY A 715 2.74 -2.34 -26.76
N VAL A 716 2.77 -1.23 -27.52
CA VAL A 716 2.88 -1.23 -28.99
C VAL A 716 4.33 -1.04 -29.41
N LEU A 717 4.92 0.10 -29.02
CA LEU A 717 6.30 0.48 -29.29
C LEU A 717 7.25 -0.09 -28.23
N TYR A 718 6.98 0.25 -26.97
CA TYR A 718 7.62 -0.34 -25.80
C TYR A 718 6.86 -1.60 -25.44
N ARG A 719 7.55 -2.71 -25.20
CA ARG A 719 6.92 -3.94 -24.70
C ARG A 719 7.23 -4.11 -23.24
N THR A 720 6.21 -3.95 -22.40
CA THR A 720 6.31 -4.12 -20.96
C THR A 720 5.80 -5.50 -20.58
N GLN A 721 6.55 -6.21 -19.74
CA GLN A 721 6.14 -7.44 -19.10
C GLN A 721 6.29 -7.29 -17.58
N SER A 722 5.25 -7.63 -16.83
CA SER A 722 5.28 -7.74 -15.36
C SER A 722 5.05 -9.19 -14.97
N SER A 723 5.82 -9.72 -14.03
CA SER A 723 5.64 -11.05 -13.44
C SER A 723 5.52 -10.95 -11.92
N VAL A 724 4.61 -11.77 -11.37
CA VAL A 724 4.44 -12.01 -9.94
C VAL A 724 4.38 -13.52 -9.74
N ARG A 725 5.20 -14.05 -8.83
CA ARG A 725 5.23 -15.48 -8.53
C ARG A 725 4.11 -15.87 -7.58
N TYR A 726 3.63 -17.12 -7.64
CA TYR A 726 2.52 -17.58 -6.79
C TYR A 726 2.86 -17.54 -5.30
N ASP A 727 4.10 -17.88 -4.92
CA ASP A 727 4.61 -17.85 -3.55
C ASP A 727 4.75 -16.43 -2.96
N ARG A 728 4.53 -15.39 -3.78
CA ARG A 728 4.58 -13.99 -3.38
C ARG A 728 3.19 -13.35 -3.27
N ILE A 729 2.14 -14.02 -3.74
CA ILE A 729 0.76 -13.51 -3.68
C ILE A 729 0.28 -13.58 -2.23
N ASP A 730 -0.38 -12.51 -1.79
CA ASP A 730 -0.93 -12.36 -0.44
C ASP A 730 -2.47 -12.44 -0.46
N SER A 731 -3.08 -11.79 -1.45
CA SER A 731 -4.53 -11.89 -1.65
C SER A 731 -4.90 -11.70 -3.11
N LEU A 732 -6.02 -12.32 -3.46
CA LEU A 732 -6.63 -12.23 -4.79
C LEU A 732 -8.01 -11.58 -4.68
N ARG A 733 -8.30 -10.73 -5.66
CA ARG A 733 -9.60 -10.09 -5.80
C ARG A 733 -10.04 -10.18 -7.25
N HIS A 734 -11.34 -10.28 -7.45
CA HIS A 734 -11.90 -9.97 -8.75
C HIS A 734 -13.13 -9.06 -8.62
N GLY A 735 -13.37 -8.25 -9.64
CA GLY A 735 -14.51 -7.35 -9.66
C GLY A 735 -14.84 -6.83 -11.04
N GLN A 736 -16.01 -6.21 -11.17
CA GLN A 736 -16.47 -5.58 -12.41
C GLN A 736 -17.09 -4.23 -12.06
N GLY A 737 -16.61 -3.18 -12.70
CA GLY A 737 -17.27 -1.88 -12.72
C GLY A 737 -18.44 -1.81 -13.72
N PRO A 738 -19.18 -0.69 -13.78
CA PRO A 738 -20.36 -0.54 -14.63
C PRO A 738 -20.09 -0.80 -16.12
N LEU A 739 -19.08 -0.14 -16.69
CA LEU A 739 -18.69 -0.32 -18.10
C LEU A 739 -18.21 -1.75 -18.37
N GLN A 740 -17.51 -2.34 -17.41
CA GLN A 740 -16.97 -3.69 -17.53
C GLN A 740 -18.09 -4.73 -17.54
N LYS A 741 -19.10 -4.55 -16.68
CA LYS A 741 -20.30 -5.38 -16.66
C LYS A 741 -21.08 -5.29 -17.96
N LEU A 742 -21.26 -4.08 -18.52
CA LEU A 742 -21.89 -3.88 -19.83
C LEU A 742 -21.11 -4.59 -20.95
N CYS A 743 -19.77 -4.54 -20.91
CA CYS A 743 -18.90 -5.21 -21.87
C CYS A 743 -18.59 -6.68 -21.52
N ARG A 744 -19.26 -7.29 -20.54
CA ARG A 744 -19.03 -8.67 -20.05
C ARG A 744 -17.54 -8.97 -19.80
N CYS A 745 -16.86 -8.09 -19.09
CA CYS A 745 -15.45 -8.22 -18.72
C CYS A 745 -15.23 -7.77 -17.28
N GLY A 746 -14.06 -8.01 -16.70
CA GLY A 746 -13.77 -7.66 -15.31
C GLY A 746 -12.28 -7.61 -14.99
N ASP A 747 -11.98 -7.21 -13.78
CA ASP A 747 -10.62 -7.07 -13.28
C ASP A 747 -10.30 -8.22 -12.32
N VAL A 748 -9.09 -8.76 -12.44
CA VAL A 748 -8.48 -9.64 -11.44
C VAL A 748 -7.28 -8.90 -10.86
N VAL A 749 -7.27 -8.71 -9.56
CA VAL A 749 -6.30 -7.92 -8.81
C VAL A 749 -5.47 -8.87 -7.96
N VAL A 750 -4.16 -8.80 -8.13
CA VAL A 750 -3.17 -9.58 -7.39
C VAL A 750 -2.44 -8.62 -6.47
N LEU A 751 -2.52 -8.90 -5.18
CA LEU A 751 -1.79 -8.19 -4.14
C LEU A 751 -0.68 -9.09 -3.60
N THR A 752 0.47 -8.49 -3.27
CA THR A 752 1.59 -9.19 -2.64
C THR A 752 1.94 -8.50 -1.32
N ALA A 753 2.62 -9.24 -0.43
CA ALA A 753 2.93 -8.76 0.91
C ALA A 753 3.74 -7.45 0.89
N GLY A 754 3.36 -6.51 1.75
CA GLY A 754 4.05 -5.22 1.90
C GLY A 754 3.83 -4.26 0.73
N SER A 755 2.64 -4.23 0.14
CA SER A 755 2.24 -3.28 -0.91
C SER A 755 0.89 -2.61 -0.59
N SER A 756 0.81 -1.28 -0.68
CA SER A 756 -0.45 -0.53 -0.42
C SER A 756 -1.26 -0.35 -1.69
N GLN A 757 -0.62 -0.61 -2.84
CA GLN A 757 -1.26 -0.64 -4.13
C GLN A 757 -1.13 -2.05 -4.72
N PRO A 758 -2.11 -2.47 -5.53
CA PRO A 758 -2.03 -3.74 -6.24
C PRO A 758 -0.75 -3.88 -7.08
N ASP A 759 -0.01 -4.97 -6.89
CA ASP A 759 1.20 -5.26 -7.64
C ASP A 759 0.89 -5.68 -9.08
N LEU A 760 -0.28 -6.28 -9.33
CA LEU A 760 -0.70 -6.61 -10.68
C LEU A 760 -2.21 -6.52 -10.84
N VAL A 761 -2.66 -5.66 -11.77
CA VAL A 761 -4.08 -5.52 -12.13
C VAL A 761 -4.30 -6.06 -13.54
N LEU A 762 -4.97 -7.22 -13.61
CA LEU A 762 -5.41 -7.83 -14.85
C LEU A 762 -6.75 -7.21 -15.24
N SER A 763 -6.73 -6.02 -15.83
CA SER A 763 -7.95 -5.26 -16.14
C SER A 763 -8.67 -5.69 -17.42
N ASP A 764 -9.98 -5.47 -17.46
CA ASP A 764 -10.91 -5.66 -18.59
C ASP A 764 -10.87 -7.06 -19.23
N VAL A 765 -10.66 -8.11 -18.44
CA VAL A 765 -10.60 -9.51 -18.89
C VAL A 765 -11.99 -10.03 -19.25
N ARG A 766 -12.18 -10.61 -20.45
CA ARG A 766 -13.48 -11.17 -20.91
C ARG A 766 -14.02 -12.26 -19.95
N GLN A 767 -13.22 -13.29 -19.68
CA GLN A 767 -13.55 -14.39 -18.76
C GLN A 767 -12.85 -14.22 -17.40
N HIS A 768 -13.00 -13.05 -16.78
CA HIS A 768 -12.30 -12.73 -15.54
C HIS A 768 -12.56 -13.73 -14.39
N ARG A 769 -13.76 -14.33 -14.31
CA ARG A 769 -14.09 -15.35 -13.29
C ARG A 769 -13.31 -16.64 -13.48
N THR A 770 -13.27 -17.17 -14.71
CA THR A 770 -12.51 -18.37 -15.04
C THR A 770 -11.01 -18.12 -14.83
N LEU A 771 -10.52 -16.95 -15.23
CA LEU A 771 -9.13 -16.56 -14.96
C LEU A 771 -8.83 -16.47 -13.45
N TYR A 772 -9.76 -15.91 -12.67
CA TYR A 772 -9.63 -15.85 -11.22
C TYR A 772 -9.58 -17.26 -10.62
N GLN A 773 -10.49 -18.16 -10.99
CA GLN A 773 -10.51 -19.54 -10.50
C GLN A 773 -9.22 -20.29 -10.85
N ALA A 774 -8.73 -20.14 -12.08
CA ALA A 774 -7.49 -20.75 -12.53
C ALA A 774 -6.25 -20.19 -11.81
N LEU A 775 -6.30 -18.91 -11.41
CA LEU A 775 -5.27 -18.25 -10.60
C LEU A 775 -5.33 -18.72 -9.14
N ASP A 776 -6.53 -18.78 -8.57
CA ASP A 776 -6.83 -19.18 -7.20
C ASP A 776 -6.43 -20.65 -6.94
N ALA A 777 -6.74 -21.55 -7.87
CA ALA A 777 -6.34 -22.96 -7.78
C ALA A 777 -4.81 -23.14 -7.75
N ARG A 778 -4.08 -22.40 -8.60
CA ARG A 778 -2.61 -22.44 -8.65
C ARG A 778 -1.97 -21.73 -7.46
N TYR A 779 -2.59 -20.67 -6.98
CA TYR A 779 -2.20 -19.98 -5.75
C TYR A 779 -2.32 -20.91 -4.54
N ALA A 780 -3.45 -21.59 -4.37
CA ALA A 780 -3.68 -22.57 -3.31
C ALA A 780 -2.68 -23.74 -3.40
N ALA A 781 -2.43 -24.28 -4.59
CA ALA A 781 -1.47 -25.36 -4.80
C ALA A 781 0.00 -24.90 -4.57
N GLY A 782 0.34 -23.68 -4.98
CA GLY A 782 1.67 -23.09 -4.78
C GLY A 782 1.95 -22.71 -3.32
N GLY A 783 0.91 -22.43 -2.53
CA GLY A 783 1.00 -22.19 -1.10
C GLY A 783 1.32 -23.44 -0.26
N LEU A 784 1.15 -24.64 -0.83
CA LEU A 784 1.27 -25.94 -0.14
C LEU A 784 2.61 -26.67 -0.38
N ARG A 785 3.61 -26.09 -1.06
CA ARG A 785 4.82 -26.85 -1.45
C ARG A 785 6.14 -26.19 -1.03
N GLY A 786 6.63 -26.62 0.12
CA GLY A 786 7.93 -27.29 0.15
C GLY A 786 7.75 -28.75 -0.31
N GLY A 787 8.09 -29.05 -1.57
CA GLY A 787 8.19 -30.40 -2.17
C GLY A 787 7.09 -30.79 -3.19
N PRO A 788 7.31 -31.71 -4.15
CA PRO A 788 8.54 -32.10 -4.85
C PRO A 788 8.72 -31.33 -6.18
N THR A 789 9.90 -31.49 -6.77
CA THR A 789 10.37 -30.91 -8.04
C THR A 789 9.45 -31.22 -9.25
N PRO A 790 9.56 -30.47 -10.36
CA PRO A 790 8.58 -30.43 -11.46
C PRO A 790 8.45 -31.71 -12.30
N ASN A 791 9.07 -32.83 -11.91
CA ASN A 791 9.06 -34.05 -12.72
C ASN A 791 7.77 -34.88 -12.59
N ASP A 792 6.96 -34.65 -11.56
CA ASP A 792 5.76 -35.48 -11.31
C ASP A 792 4.43 -34.76 -11.60
N ALA A 793 4.44 -33.57 -12.21
CA ALA A 793 3.24 -32.76 -12.49
C ALA A 793 2.87 -32.70 -13.98
N GLN A 794 3.19 -33.73 -14.77
CA GLN A 794 2.83 -33.78 -16.20
C GLN A 794 1.41 -34.30 -16.48
N GLU A 795 0.66 -34.79 -15.49
CA GLU A 795 -0.70 -35.30 -15.72
C GLU A 795 -1.67 -34.71 -14.69
N GLY A 796 -2.55 -33.78 -15.11
CA GLY A 796 -3.65 -33.29 -14.27
C GLY A 796 -3.85 -31.76 -14.16
N GLY A 797 -3.33 -30.96 -15.09
CA GLY A 797 -3.61 -29.51 -15.13
C GLY A 797 -4.93 -29.21 -15.83
N VAL A 798 -5.95 -28.75 -15.10
CA VAL A 798 -7.25 -28.35 -15.67
C VAL A 798 -7.06 -27.12 -16.58
N SER A 799 -7.36 -27.27 -17.86
CA SER A 799 -7.29 -26.19 -18.86
C SER A 799 -8.47 -25.21 -18.73
N LEU A 800 -8.30 -23.95 -19.18
CA LEU A 800 -9.43 -22.99 -19.26
C LEU A 800 -10.66 -23.55 -20.03
N ASP A 801 -10.43 -24.46 -20.98
CA ASP A 801 -11.47 -25.10 -21.79
C ASP A 801 -12.20 -26.23 -21.02
N GLU A 802 -11.51 -26.95 -20.14
CA GLU A 802 -12.14 -27.97 -19.27
C GLU A 802 -13.01 -27.34 -18.17
N VAL A 803 -12.57 -26.24 -17.54
CA VAL A 803 -13.40 -25.51 -16.54
C VAL A 803 -14.65 -24.91 -17.18
N ALA A 804 -14.57 -24.49 -18.45
CA ALA A 804 -15.71 -23.99 -19.20
C ALA A 804 -16.76 -25.09 -19.48
N SER A 805 -16.34 -26.36 -19.51
CA SER A 805 -17.21 -27.53 -19.74
C SER A 805 -17.87 -28.05 -18.47
N THR A 806 -17.23 -27.90 -17.30
CA THR A 806 -17.85 -28.14 -15.99
C THR A 806 -18.69 -26.93 -15.59
N GLY A 807 -19.79 -26.71 -16.30
CA GLY A 807 -20.80 -25.74 -15.92
C GLY A 807 -21.40 -26.11 -14.57
N TYR A 808 -20.89 -25.51 -13.48
CA TYR A 808 -21.65 -25.47 -12.23
C TYR A 808 -22.84 -24.53 -12.45
N LEU A 809 -23.91 -25.08 -13.02
CA LEU A 809 -25.24 -24.52 -12.96
C LEU A 809 -25.62 -24.44 -11.47
N PRO A 810 -26.05 -23.28 -10.94
CA PRO A 810 -26.71 -23.26 -9.65
C PRO A 810 -27.91 -24.23 -9.69
N PRO A 811 -28.24 -24.94 -8.60
CA PRO A 811 -29.44 -25.76 -8.58
C PRO A 811 -30.66 -24.89 -8.92
N PRO A 812 -31.64 -25.41 -9.69
CA PRO A 812 -32.81 -24.64 -10.08
C PRO A 812 -33.52 -24.12 -8.83
N GLU A 813 -33.90 -22.84 -8.87
CA GLU A 813 -34.77 -22.21 -7.89
C GLU A 813 -36.04 -23.07 -7.75
N THR A 814 -36.16 -23.81 -6.65
CA THR A 814 -37.45 -24.36 -6.26
C THR A 814 -38.31 -23.20 -5.76
N THR A 815 -39.00 -22.56 -6.69
CA THR A 815 -40.24 -21.84 -6.39
C THR A 815 -41.26 -22.86 -5.90
N LYS A 816 -41.47 -22.91 -4.59
CA LYS A 816 -42.75 -23.32 -4.01
C LYS A 816 -43.33 -22.12 -3.28
N GLU A 817 -44.08 -21.32 -4.03
CA GLU A 817 -45.31 -20.73 -3.52
C GLU A 817 -46.32 -21.87 -3.43
N GLU A 818 -46.81 -22.16 -2.22
CA GLU A 818 -48.19 -22.57 -1.95
C GLU A 818 -48.41 -22.57 -0.42
N ALA A 819 -49.37 -21.74 0.00
CA ALA A 819 -49.92 -21.48 1.34
C ALA A 819 -49.04 -20.72 2.36
#